data_AF-A0A3M1RB78-F1
#
_entry.id   AF-A0A3M1RB78-F1
#
_cell.length_a   1.000
_cell.length_b   1.000
_cell.length_c   1.000
_cell.angle_alpha   90.00
_cell.angle_beta   90.00
_cell.angle_gamma   90.00
#
_symmetry.space_group_name_H-M   'P 1'
#
loop_
_entity.id
_entity.type
_entity.pdbx_description
1 polymer ?
#
loop_
_entity_poly.entity_id
_entity_poly.type
_entity_poly.pdbx_seq_one_letter_code
_entity_poly.pdbx_strand_id
1 'polypeptide(L)'
;MVTSLSIDVQDLPNREAIIGYTALANDPGSGLLAEAVGNFSLVGDANGEIPIASIEFHPAPVVVGNPATGTIVLNFAEALPDDRYTLTVSDNLTDIAGNKLDGESNAAEPQDPPVFPSGDGNNGGDFVARFTVDSRPELGTWAAGQIWIDTNGNEVFDPENPDYTNRDLTYVMGYAADDIFAGNFGRETADGFDKLAAYGRFGDDFRWLIDLDNDGVADIEQFDPANVNGLPVAGRFDDNDVNGDEVAVVTAFPAEGSPSIWYFDTDHDFLVDTSLTSELRGYPIVGDFDGDGFDDLATWMDNRFQVDLANGVRRGWDGVADYTFGFGFPGVRERPVAADFDQDGFDDFGLWSPDSSGETPSETANWYILVSAGRSVLDRITTDPISGQPVVEFSPSPLGQDWYAHYGNNFAVPVVGNFDPPVVPQTDQPEPIITNVIQIDGTSGADRFEFTAGATPDSWIVKLNGETITVDPTATGLHFVGQGGDDVVIYTGSAGSDVVDLASGRATFDFDGFTLEVSGVSLYSVDTGDGFDEVTLHDTPANEWLVAWTDTASMRSDLTEQVVTGYEKLTAIAANGGQDVALLYDSAGNDTFVGTPERAVMSGEGYSLEAVDFDYAHGMRTQGGNDVARLYDSPGNDILEGRQLYTRMVGDGFFVRAKQFPVVEAYAVAGGMDVASLTDTPGDETFTADPSGAELSGDGYTIRVAGFDYNHGYGRFGGNDVAHLYDTPGDDRVQVMYRFAKIMGTDYFARAKYFKNTQIHTSTGNDTAVVLDTAGNDFFTGSASDFKLVTPKETFQGFGFDDVNAIAKYGGQDVAFLLDSAGDDTFVGEGSIGQMSGDGYHLRAAAFEYIHAYSRSGHDVAYLKGTSGADTLNARSTYATLVGSNYFLRAKAFDVLYAEGGEGNDVARLFGTAGNETVVATRSEIMMQGDGFTHRTNGFESVFVNGAGGTDQASSDGATVGGQYEPSSLNADQITQLAVLLGFDRLEAKNVPPQQTNEVHEAVDAVFSLYWEN
;
A
#
# COMPACT_ATOMS: atom_id res chain seq x y z
N MET A 1 34.21 -21.39 11.86
CA MET A 1 34.05 -21.85 13.26
C MET A 1 35.34 -21.89 14.07
N VAL A 2 35.39 -21.18 15.20
CA VAL A 2 36.55 -21.15 16.14
C VAL A 2 36.31 -22.08 17.33
N THR A 3 37.13 -23.12 17.50
CA THR A 3 36.97 -24.13 18.59
C THR A 3 38.06 -24.09 19.66
N SER A 4 39.11 -23.29 19.45
CA SER A 4 40.18 -23.08 20.43
C SER A 4 40.91 -21.75 20.22
N LEU A 5 41.54 -21.23 21.27
CA LEU A 5 42.45 -20.07 21.22
C LEU A 5 43.85 -20.49 21.69
N SER A 6 44.88 -19.99 21.01
CA SER A 6 46.29 -20.22 21.37
C SER A 6 46.95 -18.91 21.82
N ILE A 7 47.59 -18.93 22.99
CA ILE A 7 48.23 -17.77 23.62
C ILE A 7 49.70 -18.09 23.86
N ASP A 8 50.61 -17.38 23.19
CA ASP A 8 52.04 -17.55 23.37
C ASP A 8 52.58 -16.67 24.51
N VAL A 9 53.39 -17.26 25.38
CA VAL A 9 54.01 -16.58 26.54
C VAL A 9 55.52 -16.73 26.53
N GLN A 10 56.23 -15.71 27.04
CA GLN A 10 57.68 -15.70 27.17
C GLN A 10 58.15 -15.14 28.53
N ASP A 11 59.21 -15.74 29.07
CA ASP A 11 59.94 -15.25 30.24
C ASP A 11 61.33 -14.77 29.80
N LEU A 12 61.52 -13.43 29.82
CA LEU A 12 62.60 -12.70 29.15
C LEU A 12 64.05 -13.09 29.57
N PRO A 13 64.35 -13.47 30.83
CA PRO A 13 65.70 -13.88 31.20
C PRO A 13 66.13 -15.18 30.50
N ASN A 14 67.30 -15.15 29.86
CA ASN A 14 67.90 -16.34 29.26
C ASN A 14 68.15 -17.43 30.31
N ARG A 15 67.80 -18.67 29.98
CA ARG A 15 68.03 -19.82 30.85
C ARG A 15 69.53 -20.05 31.13
N GLU A 16 69.92 -19.93 32.40
CA GLU A 16 71.25 -20.26 32.91
C GLU A 16 71.43 -21.78 33.12
N ALA A 17 72.66 -22.29 32.92
CA ALA A 17 72.94 -23.67 32.51
C ALA A 17 72.64 -24.84 33.49
N ILE A 18 71.83 -24.68 34.55
CA ILE A 18 71.62 -25.78 35.53
C ILE A 18 70.16 -25.96 36.00
N ILE A 19 69.21 -25.06 35.70
CA ILE A 19 67.80 -25.23 36.10
C ILE A 19 66.91 -25.10 34.87
N GLY A 20 66.29 -26.22 34.45
CA GLY A 20 65.26 -26.21 33.41
C GLY A 20 63.94 -25.74 34.00
N TYR A 21 63.57 -24.49 33.74
CA TYR A 21 62.28 -23.93 34.09
C TYR A 21 61.46 -23.58 32.83
N THR A 22 60.15 -23.68 32.96
CA THR A 22 59.14 -23.25 31.99
C THR A 22 58.90 -21.74 32.08
N ALA A 23 58.24 -21.15 31.08
CA ALA A 23 57.93 -19.71 31.10
C ALA A 23 57.01 -19.32 32.28
N LEU A 24 56.14 -20.24 32.72
CA LEU A 24 55.20 -20.03 33.82
C LEU A 24 55.48 -20.98 34.99
N ALA A 25 55.16 -20.54 36.21
CA ALA A 25 55.30 -21.28 37.45
C ALA A 25 54.23 -22.36 37.67
N ASN A 26 54.58 -23.34 38.50
CA ASN A 26 53.65 -24.32 39.05
C ASN A 26 53.16 -23.84 40.43
N ASP A 27 51.87 -24.05 40.74
CA ASP A 27 51.34 -23.82 42.09
C ASP A 27 51.71 -25.02 43.00
N PRO A 28 52.32 -24.80 44.18
CA PRO A 28 52.66 -25.86 45.12
C PRO A 28 51.43 -26.56 45.74
N GLY A 29 50.79 -27.47 44.98
CA GLY A 29 49.75 -28.38 45.49
C GLY A 29 48.54 -28.59 44.59
N SER A 30 48.40 -27.87 43.47
CA SER A 30 47.19 -27.85 42.64
C SER A 30 47.44 -28.05 41.12
N GLY A 31 48.68 -27.89 40.62
CA GLY A 31 49.00 -28.07 39.19
C GLY A 31 49.77 -26.90 38.59
N LEU A 32 49.81 -26.80 37.25
CA LEU A 32 50.34 -25.62 36.53
C LEU A 32 49.37 -24.43 36.75
N LEU A 33 49.87 -23.25 37.13
CA LEU A 33 49.04 -22.04 37.24
C LEU A 33 48.37 -21.69 35.89
N ALA A 34 49.03 -22.05 34.79
CA ALA A 34 48.55 -21.90 33.43
C ALA A 34 47.36 -22.79 33.06
N GLU A 35 47.01 -23.80 33.88
CA GLU A 35 45.88 -24.71 33.63
C GLU A 35 44.65 -24.39 34.52
N ALA A 36 44.75 -23.36 35.36
CA ALA A 36 43.67 -22.94 36.24
C ALA A 36 42.72 -22.00 35.50
N VAL A 37 41.47 -22.43 35.30
CA VAL A 37 40.42 -21.66 34.60
C VAL A 37 40.22 -20.26 35.19
N GLY A 38 40.38 -20.09 36.51
CA GLY A 38 40.22 -18.77 37.17
C GLY A 38 41.26 -17.71 36.79
N ASN A 39 42.28 -18.05 35.99
CA ASN A 39 43.24 -17.09 35.45
C ASN A 39 42.87 -16.59 34.04
N PHE A 40 41.79 -17.10 33.46
CA PHE A 40 41.34 -16.76 32.11
C PHE A 40 39.85 -16.44 32.15
N SER A 41 39.46 -15.39 31.44
CA SER A 41 38.06 -15.05 31.23
C SER A 41 37.87 -14.73 29.75
N LEU A 42 36.83 -15.31 29.16
CA LEU A 42 36.40 -14.98 27.82
C LEU A 42 34.94 -14.56 27.92
N VAL A 43 34.64 -13.31 27.60
CA VAL A 43 33.30 -12.74 27.71
C VAL A 43 32.92 -12.16 26.36
N GLY A 44 31.86 -12.71 25.77
CA GLY A 44 31.19 -12.12 24.62
C GLY A 44 30.31 -10.95 25.04
N ASP A 45 30.18 -9.92 24.21
CA ASP A 45 29.34 -8.76 24.49
C ASP A 45 27.85 -9.18 24.53
N ALA A 46 27.42 -10.11 23.67
CA ALA A 46 26.05 -10.63 23.60
C ALA A 46 25.87 -11.98 24.32
N ASN A 47 26.84 -12.89 24.19
CA ASN A 47 26.79 -14.26 24.71
C ASN A 47 27.27 -14.37 26.17
N GLY A 48 27.87 -13.31 26.72
CA GLY A 48 28.37 -13.28 28.09
C GLY A 48 29.57 -14.22 28.30
N GLU A 49 29.74 -14.73 29.52
CA GLU A 49 30.91 -15.55 29.87
C GLU A 49 30.90 -16.91 29.15
N ILE A 50 31.91 -17.15 28.30
CA ILE A 50 32.08 -18.40 27.56
C ILE A 50 32.80 -19.45 28.43
N PRO A 51 32.18 -20.62 28.65
CA PRO A 51 32.81 -21.69 29.40
C PRO A 51 34.03 -22.27 28.66
N ILE A 52 35.22 -22.13 29.26
CA ILE A 52 36.43 -22.80 28.78
C ILE A 52 36.38 -24.26 29.22
N ALA A 53 36.30 -25.20 28.26
CA ALA A 53 36.14 -26.62 28.54
C ALA A 53 37.42 -27.26 29.10
N SER A 54 38.58 -26.86 28.56
CA SER A 54 39.89 -27.25 29.11
C SER A 54 40.98 -26.25 28.73
N ILE A 55 42.05 -26.23 29.52
CA ILE A 55 43.24 -25.40 29.28
C ILE A 55 44.46 -26.31 29.28
N GLU A 56 45.27 -26.20 28.24
CA GLU A 56 46.52 -26.95 28.11
C GLU A 56 47.71 -26.00 28.02
N PHE A 57 48.79 -26.29 28.75
CA PHE A 57 50.05 -25.56 28.59
C PHE A 57 51.11 -26.44 27.93
N HIS A 58 51.60 -25.99 26.77
CA HIS A 58 52.61 -26.64 25.96
C HIS A 58 53.94 -25.90 26.05
N PRO A 59 54.84 -26.25 27.01
CA PRO A 59 56.12 -25.57 27.14
C PRO A 59 57.05 -25.87 25.96
N ALA A 60 57.70 -24.83 25.44
CA ALA A 60 58.70 -25.01 24.39
C ALA A 60 59.96 -25.75 24.94
N PRO A 61 60.71 -26.47 24.08
CA PRO A 61 61.90 -27.20 24.49
C PRO A 61 62.91 -26.33 25.27
N VAL A 62 63.56 -26.94 26.26
CA VAL A 62 64.58 -26.26 27.08
C VAL A 62 65.87 -26.07 26.28
N VAL A 63 66.15 -24.82 25.87
CA VAL A 63 67.38 -24.42 25.18
C VAL A 63 68.16 -23.43 26.05
N VAL A 64 69.38 -23.80 26.46
CA VAL A 64 70.26 -22.95 27.27
C VAL A 64 70.69 -21.73 26.45
N GLY A 65 70.62 -20.54 27.06
CA GLY A 65 70.97 -19.27 26.39
C GLY A 65 69.81 -18.59 25.65
N ASN A 66 68.62 -19.19 25.62
CA ASN A 66 67.39 -18.57 25.13
C ASN A 66 66.41 -18.31 26.28
N PRO A 67 65.46 -17.36 26.12
CA PRO A 67 64.31 -17.19 27.02
C PRO A 67 63.47 -18.47 27.11
N ALA A 68 62.69 -18.62 28.19
CA ALA A 68 61.70 -19.69 28.27
C ALA A 68 60.41 -19.25 27.56
N THR A 69 59.83 -20.10 26.70
CA THR A 69 58.55 -19.83 26.04
C THR A 69 57.60 -21.02 26.19
N GLY A 70 56.31 -20.81 25.91
CA GLY A 70 55.30 -21.85 25.84
C GLY A 70 53.99 -21.31 25.29
N THR A 71 53.09 -22.22 24.92
CA THR A 71 51.77 -21.88 24.36
C THR A 71 50.69 -22.41 25.29
N ILE A 72 49.75 -21.55 25.66
CA ILE A 72 48.51 -21.92 26.37
C ILE A 72 47.42 -22.12 25.31
N VAL A 73 46.70 -23.23 25.37
CA VAL A 73 45.57 -23.50 24.47
C VAL A 73 44.29 -23.57 25.29
N LEU A 74 43.35 -22.69 24.99
CA LEU A 74 41.99 -22.69 25.55
C LEU A 74 41.10 -23.48 24.58
N ASN A 75 40.49 -24.57 25.04
CA ASN A 75 39.57 -25.37 24.22
C ASN A 75 38.13 -25.14 24.67
N PHE A 76 37.23 -24.96 23.71
CA PHE A 76 35.79 -24.76 23.96
C PHE A 76 35.00 -26.06 23.76
N ALA A 77 33.84 -26.16 24.40
CA ALA A 77 32.97 -27.32 24.28
C ALA A 77 32.21 -27.36 22.95
N GLU A 78 31.90 -26.17 22.44
CA GLU A 78 31.24 -25.89 21.16
C GLU A 78 32.05 -24.79 20.46
N ALA A 79 31.82 -24.57 19.16
CA ALA A 79 32.44 -23.44 18.48
C ALA A 79 32.00 -22.13 19.15
N LEU A 80 32.86 -21.11 19.15
CA LEU A 80 32.46 -19.78 19.59
C LEU A 80 31.32 -19.29 18.68
N PRO A 81 30.16 -18.89 19.23
CA PRO A 81 29.13 -18.23 18.45
C PRO A 81 29.63 -16.86 17.98
N ASP A 82 28.95 -16.29 17.00
CA ASP A 82 29.26 -14.95 16.53
C ASP A 82 29.06 -13.94 17.66
N ASP A 83 30.10 -13.17 17.92
CA ASP A 83 30.15 -12.16 18.98
C ASP A 83 31.47 -11.39 18.91
N ARG A 84 31.52 -10.29 19.66
CA ARG A 84 32.76 -9.66 20.06
C ARG A 84 33.18 -10.18 21.43
N TYR A 85 34.36 -10.78 21.46
CA TYR A 85 34.91 -11.38 22.67
C TYR A 85 36.00 -10.54 23.31
N THR A 86 35.92 -10.37 24.63
CA THR A 86 37.00 -9.86 25.47
C THR A 86 37.69 -11.04 26.17
N LEU A 87 38.93 -11.31 25.78
CA LEU A 87 39.82 -12.26 26.47
C LEU A 87 40.63 -11.51 27.53
N THR A 88 40.55 -11.96 28.77
CA THR A 88 41.40 -11.51 29.87
C THR A 88 42.28 -12.66 30.36
N VAL A 89 43.58 -12.42 30.42
CA VAL A 89 44.58 -13.30 31.01
C VAL A 89 45.14 -12.62 32.25
N SER A 90 44.89 -13.21 33.41
CA SER A 90 45.20 -12.59 34.69
C SER A 90 46.70 -12.55 34.99
N ASP A 91 47.13 -11.45 35.63
CA ASP A 91 48.48 -11.24 36.17
C ASP A 91 48.84 -12.18 37.35
N ASN A 92 47.90 -13.02 37.78
CA ASN A 92 48.14 -14.15 38.68
C ASN A 92 49.03 -15.22 38.03
N LEU A 93 49.11 -15.25 36.69
CA LEU A 93 50.14 -16.00 35.99
C LEU A 93 51.50 -15.36 36.30
N THR A 94 52.38 -16.16 36.90
CA THR A 94 53.72 -15.73 37.33
C THR A 94 54.79 -16.63 36.77
N ASP A 95 56.00 -16.09 36.63
CA ASP A 95 57.20 -16.89 36.39
C ASP A 95 57.63 -17.66 37.65
N ILE A 96 58.65 -18.51 37.54
CA ILE A 96 59.17 -19.29 38.68
C ILE A 96 59.79 -18.43 39.80
N ALA A 97 60.14 -17.17 39.51
CA ALA A 97 60.65 -16.21 40.48
C ALA A 97 59.52 -15.43 41.18
N GLY A 98 58.27 -15.60 40.75
CA GLY A 98 57.09 -14.93 41.26
C GLY A 98 56.86 -13.54 40.64
N ASN A 99 57.52 -13.22 39.52
CA ASN A 99 57.22 -12.03 38.74
C ASN A 99 55.87 -12.22 38.05
N LYS A 100 55.02 -11.20 38.13
CA LYS A 100 53.71 -11.15 37.48
C LYS A 100 53.85 -10.90 35.97
N LEU A 101 52.79 -11.22 35.24
CA LEU A 101 52.62 -10.87 33.83
C LEU A 101 52.82 -9.36 33.61
N ASP A 102 53.44 -9.00 32.50
CA ASP A 102 53.52 -7.65 31.92
C ASP A 102 52.57 -7.65 30.72
N GLY A 103 51.27 -7.58 31.05
CA GLY A 103 50.18 -7.96 30.15
C GLY A 103 49.60 -6.81 29.34
N GLU A 104 49.90 -5.57 29.69
CA GLU A 104 49.31 -4.37 29.09
C GLU A 104 49.42 -4.40 27.56
N SER A 105 48.30 -4.20 26.87
CA SER A 105 48.27 -4.25 25.42
C SER A 105 47.34 -3.18 24.87
N ASN A 106 47.62 -2.71 23.64
CA ASN A 106 46.68 -1.90 22.87
C ASN A 106 45.57 -2.74 22.22
N ALA A 107 45.55 -4.06 22.42
CA ALA A 107 44.49 -4.92 21.90
C ALA A 107 43.18 -4.84 22.71
N ALA A 108 43.21 -4.20 23.88
CA ALA A 108 42.01 -3.93 24.70
C ALA A 108 41.10 -2.86 24.08
N GLU A 109 41.69 -1.92 23.34
CA GLU A 109 41.03 -0.87 22.56
C GLU A 109 41.49 -1.01 21.11
N PRO A 110 40.94 -1.96 20.33
CA PRO A 110 41.50 -2.39 19.04
C PRO A 110 41.24 -1.37 17.92
N GLN A 111 41.52 -0.09 18.17
CA GLN A 111 41.53 0.97 17.17
C GLN A 111 42.85 0.97 16.36
N ASP A 112 43.92 0.40 16.92
CA ASP A 112 45.23 0.23 16.28
C ASP A 112 45.61 -1.26 16.18
N PRO A 113 46.43 -1.68 15.20
CA PRO A 113 46.95 -3.04 15.13
C PRO A 113 47.64 -3.46 16.44
N PRO A 114 47.35 -4.65 16.98
CA PRO A 114 47.86 -5.07 18.27
C PRO A 114 49.39 -5.22 18.24
N VAL A 115 50.06 -4.67 19.23
CA VAL A 115 51.52 -4.73 19.37
C VAL A 115 51.89 -5.95 20.20
N PHE A 116 52.61 -6.88 19.56
CA PHE A 116 53.15 -8.07 20.23
C PHE A 116 54.69 -8.09 20.18
N PRO A 117 55.36 -8.60 21.22
CA PRO A 117 54.80 -9.03 22.51
C PRO A 117 54.23 -7.85 23.32
N SER A 118 53.17 -8.10 24.09
CA SER A 118 52.51 -7.11 24.96
C SER A 118 53.42 -6.70 26.14
N GLY A 119 53.04 -5.64 26.83
CA GLY A 119 53.69 -5.13 28.04
C GLY A 119 54.43 -3.80 27.86
N ASP A 120 54.69 -3.11 28.97
CA ASP A 120 55.44 -1.85 29.03
C ASP A 120 56.88 -2.01 29.56
N GLY A 121 57.27 -3.24 29.90
CA GLY A 121 58.55 -3.61 30.49
C GLY A 121 58.56 -3.62 32.02
N ASN A 122 57.42 -3.40 32.69
CA ASN A 122 57.26 -3.48 34.14
C ASN A 122 56.36 -4.65 34.54
N ASN A 123 56.67 -5.32 35.66
CA ASN A 123 55.86 -6.45 36.10
C ASN A 123 54.51 -6.00 36.69
N GLY A 124 53.44 -6.69 36.32
CA GLY A 124 52.07 -6.52 36.82
C GLY A 124 51.20 -5.85 35.77
N GLY A 125 49.96 -6.35 35.61
CA GLY A 125 49.07 -5.97 34.51
C GLY A 125 48.42 -7.20 33.87
N ASP A 126 47.08 -7.20 33.77
CA ASP A 126 46.37 -8.26 33.04
C ASP A 126 46.57 -8.06 31.53
N PHE A 127 46.67 -9.14 30.76
CA PHE A 127 46.55 -9.05 29.31
C PHE A 127 45.08 -9.08 28.92
N VAL A 128 44.64 -8.04 28.22
CA VAL A 128 43.28 -7.92 27.69
C VAL A 128 43.37 -7.74 26.18
N ALA A 129 42.58 -8.51 25.44
CA ALA A 129 42.43 -8.38 24.00
C ALA A 129 40.97 -8.56 23.59
N ARG A 130 40.53 -7.78 22.60
CA ARG A 130 39.20 -7.93 21.98
C ARG A 130 39.33 -8.44 20.54
N PHE A 131 38.47 -9.37 20.14
CA PHE A 131 38.38 -9.90 18.78
C PHE A 131 36.94 -10.29 18.44
N THR A 132 36.60 -10.34 17.15
CA THR A 132 35.26 -10.71 16.67
C THR A 132 35.32 -12.09 16.03
N VAL A 133 34.28 -12.88 16.24
CA VAL A 133 33.98 -14.09 15.45
C VAL A 133 32.75 -13.77 14.64
N ASP A 134 32.86 -13.96 13.33
CA ASP A 134 31.78 -13.73 12.37
C ASP A 134 31.74 -14.88 11.37
N SER A 135 30.59 -15.54 11.27
CA SER A 135 30.45 -16.76 10.47
C SER A 135 29.03 -17.09 10.00
N ARG A 136 28.04 -16.23 10.30
CA ARG A 136 26.65 -16.41 9.89
C ARG A 136 26.37 -15.59 8.62
N PRO A 137 25.53 -16.07 7.70
CA PRO A 137 24.98 -15.22 6.66
C PRO A 137 24.14 -14.08 7.24
N GLU A 138 24.31 -12.88 6.68
CA GLU A 138 23.54 -11.69 7.03
C GLU A 138 22.41 -11.39 6.05
N LEU A 139 21.41 -10.68 6.56
CA LEU A 139 20.29 -10.20 5.78
C LEU A 139 20.63 -8.86 5.15
N GLY A 140 20.43 -8.77 3.84
CA GLY A 140 20.61 -7.56 3.08
C GLY A 140 19.41 -7.24 2.22
N THR A 141 19.23 -5.96 1.89
CA THR A 141 18.26 -5.55 0.87
C THR A 141 18.87 -4.52 -0.07
N TRP A 142 18.45 -4.53 -1.33
CA TRP A 142 18.86 -3.54 -2.31
C TRP A 142 17.65 -2.84 -2.94
N ALA A 143 17.75 -1.53 -3.12
CA ALA A 143 16.83 -0.75 -3.92
C ALA A 143 17.54 0.43 -4.59
N ALA A 144 17.18 0.71 -5.85
CA ALA A 144 17.61 1.92 -6.57
C ALA A 144 19.14 2.15 -6.62
N GLY A 145 19.96 1.09 -6.63
CA GLY A 145 21.42 1.17 -6.70
C GLY A 145 22.13 1.27 -5.34
N GLN A 146 21.40 1.15 -4.23
CA GLN A 146 21.95 1.07 -2.87
C GLN A 146 21.65 -0.30 -2.26
N ILE A 147 22.66 -0.90 -1.63
CA ILE A 147 22.57 -2.16 -0.89
C ILE A 147 22.75 -1.83 0.60
N TRP A 148 21.90 -2.38 1.44
CA TRP A 148 21.95 -2.26 2.90
C TRP A 148 22.08 -3.66 3.50
N ILE A 149 23.15 -3.92 4.26
CA ILE A 149 23.45 -5.21 4.90
C ILE A 149 23.40 -5.06 6.43
N ASP A 150 22.60 -5.90 7.10
CA ASP A 150 22.53 -6.05 8.56
C ASP A 150 23.70 -6.90 9.06
N THR A 151 24.87 -6.29 9.17
CA THR A 151 26.13 -7.00 9.43
C THR A 151 26.15 -7.57 10.85
N ASN A 152 25.48 -6.92 11.80
CA ASN A 152 25.44 -7.35 13.19
C ASN A 152 24.26 -8.29 13.54
N GLY A 153 23.33 -8.50 12.60
CA GLY A 153 22.22 -9.46 12.72
C GLY A 153 21.15 -9.06 13.71
N ASN A 154 21.04 -7.77 14.03
CA ASN A 154 20.09 -7.26 15.01
C ASN A 154 18.72 -6.90 14.40
N GLU A 155 18.56 -7.10 13.09
CA GLU A 155 17.38 -6.78 12.27
C GLU A 155 17.06 -5.27 12.19
N VAL A 156 18.02 -4.39 12.52
CA VAL A 156 17.90 -2.93 12.55
C VAL A 156 19.07 -2.30 11.81
N PHE A 157 18.78 -1.64 10.69
CA PHE A 157 19.80 -0.98 9.89
C PHE A 157 20.50 0.19 10.63
N ASP A 158 21.73 0.00 11.09
CA ASP A 158 22.49 0.97 11.93
C ASP A 158 23.84 1.43 11.34
N PRO A 159 23.87 2.07 10.15
CA PRO A 159 25.10 2.38 9.43
C PRO A 159 26.02 3.41 10.10
N GLU A 160 25.58 4.04 11.18
CA GLU A 160 26.35 4.99 11.97
C GLU A 160 26.85 4.40 13.30
N ASN A 161 26.75 3.08 13.51
CA ASN A 161 27.25 2.45 14.72
C ASN A 161 28.73 2.83 14.96
N PRO A 162 29.07 3.46 16.11
CA PRO A 162 30.43 3.90 16.39
C PRO A 162 31.40 2.72 16.58
N ASP A 163 30.88 1.52 16.87
CA ASP A 163 31.63 0.28 16.73
C ASP A 163 31.59 -0.17 15.26
N TYR A 164 32.62 0.21 14.51
CA TYR A 164 32.76 -0.13 13.08
C TYR A 164 32.61 -1.63 12.78
N THR A 165 32.84 -2.49 13.76
CA THR A 165 32.72 -3.96 13.65
C THR A 165 31.27 -4.45 13.72
N ASN A 166 30.36 -3.65 14.30
CA ASN A 166 28.93 -3.95 14.45
C ASN A 166 28.10 -2.95 13.64
N ARG A 167 28.71 -2.28 12.66
CA ARG A 167 28.07 -1.28 11.84
C ARG A 167 27.50 -1.93 10.60
N ASP A 168 26.24 -1.65 10.34
CA ASP A 168 25.62 -2.07 9.09
C ASP A 168 26.17 -1.34 7.87
N LEU A 169 26.22 -2.05 6.74
CA LEU A 169 26.96 -1.59 5.58
C LEU A 169 26.02 -1.05 4.52
N THR A 170 26.37 0.13 3.99
CA THR A 170 25.76 0.69 2.78
C THR A 170 26.75 0.57 1.64
N TYR A 171 26.38 -0.16 0.59
CA TYR A 171 27.14 -0.24 -0.65
C TYR A 171 26.39 0.41 -1.80
N VAL A 172 27.15 0.84 -2.81
CA VAL A 172 26.60 1.38 -4.06
C VAL A 172 27.22 0.62 -5.22
N MET A 173 26.46 -0.30 -5.81
CA MET A 173 26.90 -1.11 -6.94
C MET A 173 25.82 -1.19 -8.02
N GLY A 174 26.27 -1.17 -9.28
CA GLY A 174 25.39 -1.27 -10.44
C GLY A 174 24.50 -0.04 -10.67
N TYR A 175 23.60 -0.16 -11.64
CA TYR A 175 22.50 0.79 -11.85
C TYR A 175 21.20 0.24 -11.25
N ALA A 176 20.19 1.11 -11.11
CA ALA A 176 18.87 0.74 -10.59
C ALA A 176 18.11 -0.34 -11.41
N ALA A 177 18.64 -0.76 -12.57
CA ALA A 177 18.06 -1.80 -13.43
C ALA A 177 18.92 -3.08 -13.50
N ASP A 178 20.04 -3.12 -12.79
CA ASP A 178 20.89 -4.30 -12.67
C ASP A 178 20.34 -5.18 -11.54
N ASP A 179 20.49 -6.50 -11.65
CA ASP A 179 20.15 -7.46 -10.59
C ASP A 179 21.38 -7.68 -9.69
N ILE A 180 21.22 -7.46 -8.39
CA ILE A 180 22.29 -7.62 -7.38
C ILE A 180 22.21 -9.00 -6.75
N PHE A 181 23.37 -9.62 -6.56
CA PHE A 181 23.53 -10.91 -5.89
C PHE A 181 24.86 -10.94 -5.13
N ALA A 182 25.07 -11.99 -4.32
CA ALA A 182 26.29 -12.17 -3.54
C ALA A 182 26.83 -13.60 -3.71
N GLY A 183 28.13 -13.74 -3.47
CA GLY A 183 28.84 -15.03 -3.43
C GLY A 183 30.29 -14.82 -3.00
N ASN A 184 30.98 -15.89 -2.64
CA ASN A 184 32.33 -15.87 -2.12
C ASN A 184 33.33 -15.72 -3.28
N PHE A 185 33.33 -14.56 -3.95
CA PHE A 185 34.16 -14.32 -5.12
C PHE A 185 35.63 -14.13 -4.77
N GLY A 186 36.52 -14.76 -5.54
CA GLY A 186 37.96 -14.64 -5.39
C GLY A 186 38.64 -14.45 -6.74
N ARG A 187 39.93 -14.06 -6.74
CA ARG A 187 40.72 -13.97 -7.98
C ARG A 187 41.57 -15.21 -8.26
N GLU A 188 42.19 -15.72 -7.21
CA GLU A 188 42.98 -16.97 -7.20
C GLU A 188 42.65 -17.81 -5.97
N THR A 189 42.23 -17.15 -4.88
CA THR A 189 41.81 -17.77 -3.64
C THR A 189 40.75 -16.86 -3.02
N ALA A 190 39.62 -17.43 -2.64
CA ALA A 190 38.59 -16.73 -1.89
C ALA A 190 38.92 -16.73 -0.39
N ASP A 191 38.51 -15.68 0.32
CA ASP A 191 38.82 -15.48 1.74
C ASP A 191 37.76 -16.09 2.68
N GLY A 192 36.62 -16.54 2.13
CA GLY A 192 35.53 -17.17 2.89
C GLY A 192 34.36 -16.22 3.18
N PHE A 193 34.43 -14.96 2.75
CA PHE A 193 33.33 -14.00 2.87
C PHE A 193 32.70 -13.70 1.50
N ASP A 194 31.39 -13.53 1.50
CA ASP A 194 30.62 -13.15 0.33
C ASP A 194 30.87 -11.69 -0.03
N LYS A 195 30.88 -11.42 -1.33
CA LYS A 195 31.05 -10.09 -1.93
C LYS A 195 29.91 -9.82 -2.89
N LEU A 196 29.64 -8.53 -3.13
CA LEU A 196 28.56 -8.12 -4.01
C LEU A 196 28.94 -8.24 -5.48
N ALA A 197 27.95 -8.61 -6.28
CA ALA A 197 28.04 -8.61 -7.73
C ALA A 197 26.73 -8.08 -8.35
N ALA A 198 26.83 -7.58 -9.59
CA ALA A 198 25.69 -7.13 -10.36
C ALA A 198 25.71 -7.70 -11.77
N TYR A 199 24.54 -8.10 -12.27
CA TYR A 199 24.32 -8.46 -13.66
C TYR A 199 23.25 -7.58 -14.27
N GLY A 200 23.53 -6.95 -15.40
CA GLY A 200 22.56 -6.05 -15.99
C GLY A 200 22.93 -5.52 -17.35
N ARG A 201 21.97 -4.83 -17.97
CA ARG A 201 22.07 -4.41 -19.36
C ARG A 201 22.69 -3.02 -19.47
N PHE A 202 23.81 -2.92 -20.18
CA PHE A 202 24.44 -1.64 -20.53
C PHE A 202 24.50 -1.45 -22.05
N GLY A 203 23.60 -0.61 -22.56
CA GLY A 203 23.41 -0.46 -24.00
C GLY A 203 22.74 -1.69 -24.61
N ASP A 204 23.41 -2.39 -25.52
CA ASP A 204 22.90 -3.59 -26.19
C ASP A 204 23.46 -4.91 -25.64
N ASP A 205 24.39 -4.81 -24.69
CA ASP A 205 25.11 -5.95 -24.12
C ASP A 205 24.85 -6.06 -22.60
N PHE A 206 24.78 -7.28 -22.10
CA PHE A 206 24.79 -7.58 -20.67
C PHE A 206 26.23 -7.66 -20.14
N ARG A 207 26.42 -7.29 -18.88
CA ARG A 207 27.74 -7.28 -18.22
C ARG A 207 27.66 -7.79 -16.79
N TRP A 208 28.79 -8.29 -16.32
CA TRP A 208 29.08 -8.59 -14.92
C TRP A 208 29.87 -7.44 -14.29
N LEU A 209 29.47 -7.08 -13.08
CA LEU A 209 30.23 -6.25 -12.15
C LEU A 209 30.53 -7.11 -10.93
N ILE A 210 31.80 -7.37 -10.62
CA ILE A 210 32.21 -8.25 -9.50
C ILE A 210 33.17 -7.48 -8.59
N ASP A 211 32.86 -7.42 -7.30
CA ASP A 211 33.77 -6.99 -6.23
C ASP A 211 34.58 -8.20 -5.72
N LEU A 212 35.89 -8.04 -5.56
CA LEU A 212 36.81 -9.07 -5.10
C LEU A 212 37.49 -8.74 -3.77
N ASP A 213 37.34 -7.53 -3.23
CA ASP A 213 38.04 -7.08 -2.03
C ASP A 213 37.14 -6.48 -0.94
N ASN A 214 35.81 -6.57 -1.12
CA ASN A 214 34.77 -6.23 -0.16
C ASN A 214 34.70 -4.73 0.19
N ASP A 215 35.14 -3.87 -0.73
CA ASP A 215 35.01 -2.42 -0.59
C ASP A 215 33.69 -1.85 -1.17
N GLY A 216 32.85 -2.71 -1.77
CA GLY A 216 31.59 -2.36 -2.39
C GLY A 216 31.70 -1.77 -3.78
N VAL A 217 32.90 -1.76 -4.37
CA VAL A 217 33.20 -1.26 -5.70
C VAL A 217 33.62 -2.44 -6.58
N ALA A 218 33.03 -2.52 -7.77
CA ALA A 218 33.39 -3.61 -8.68
C ALA A 218 34.84 -3.48 -9.19
N ASP A 219 35.66 -4.49 -8.92
CA ASP A 219 37.00 -4.66 -9.47
C ASP A 219 36.98 -5.11 -10.94
N ILE A 220 35.99 -5.92 -11.27
CA ILE A 220 35.79 -6.47 -12.60
C ILE A 220 34.53 -5.86 -13.20
N GLU A 221 34.67 -5.24 -14.37
CA GLU A 221 33.56 -4.95 -15.28
C GLU A 221 33.83 -5.64 -16.62
N GLN A 222 32.98 -6.58 -17.01
CA GLN A 222 33.13 -7.29 -18.28
C GLN A 222 31.80 -7.66 -18.92
N PHE A 223 31.77 -7.58 -20.26
CA PHE A 223 30.58 -7.87 -21.04
C PHE A 223 30.50 -9.35 -21.38
N ASP A 224 29.36 -9.96 -21.12
CA ASP A 224 29.15 -11.38 -21.33
C ASP A 224 28.85 -11.69 -22.81
N PRO A 225 29.69 -12.50 -23.51
CA PRO A 225 29.45 -12.86 -24.90
C PRO A 225 28.15 -13.63 -25.15
N ALA A 226 27.64 -14.35 -24.15
CA ALA A 226 26.36 -15.06 -24.23
C ALA A 226 25.18 -14.08 -24.26
N ASN A 227 25.35 -12.88 -23.69
CA ASN A 227 24.41 -11.75 -23.76
C ASN A 227 22.97 -12.16 -23.37
N VAL A 228 22.84 -12.90 -22.26
CA VAL A 228 21.60 -13.54 -21.83
C VAL A 228 20.76 -12.57 -21.02
N ASN A 229 19.48 -12.40 -21.36
CA ASN A 229 18.54 -11.72 -20.48
C ASN A 229 17.96 -12.73 -19.48
N GLY A 230 18.42 -12.67 -18.23
CA GLY A 230 18.05 -13.61 -17.18
C GLY A 230 18.44 -13.08 -15.80
N LEU A 231 18.17 -13.89 -14.77
CA LEU A 231 18.47 -13.57 -13.37
C LEU A 231 19.81 -14.22 -12.96
N PRO A 232 20.71 -13.50 -12.27
CA PRO A 232 21.99 -14.03 -11.84
C PRO A 232 21.87 -14.88 -10.56
N VAL A 233 22.84 -15.78 -10.36
CA VAL A 233 23.13 -16.48 -9.09
C VAL A 233 24.64 -16.72 -8.97
N ALA A 234 25.11 -17.00 -7.75
CA ALA A 234 26.45 -17.48 -7.48
C ALA A 234 26.42 -18.95 -7.01
N GLY A 235 27.54 -19.65 -7.17
CA GLY A 235 27.76 -20.98 -6.61
C GLY A 235 29.00 -21.65 -7.17
N ARG A 236 29.32 -22.84 -6.67
CA ARG A 236 30.49 -23.64 -7.02
C ARG A 236 30.23 -24.46 -8.28
N PHE A 237 30.62 -23.92 -9.42
CA PHE A 237 30.35 -24.47 -10.75
C PHE A 237 31.61 -24.99 -11.47
N ASP A 238 32.81 -24.71 -10.95
CA ASP A 238 34.10 -25.20 -11.46
C ASP A 238 34.64 -26.41 -10.65
N ASP A 239 35.84 -26.91 -10.96
CA ASP A 239 36.46 -28.04 -10.25
C ASP A 239 37.49 -27.62 -9.17
N ASN A 240 37.42 -26.39 -8.65
CA ASN A 240 38.42 -25.77 -7.78
C ASN A 240 37.82 -25.02 -6.57
N ASP A 241 37.58 -25.71 -5.46
CA ASP A 241 36.98 -25.10 -4.24
C ASP A 241 37.78 -23.99 -3.55
N VAL A 242 38.97 -23.67 -4.05
CA VAL A 242 39.86 -22.66 -3.45
C VAL A 242 39.58 -21.26 -3.96
N ASN A 243 39.14 -21.11 -5.22
CA ASN A 243 38.95 -19.80 -5.85
C ASN A 243 37.60 -19.15 -5.54
N GLY A 244 36.67 -19.89 -4.92
CA GLY A 244 35.40 -19.36 -4.45
C GLY A 244 34.24 -19.74 -5.35
N ASP A 245 33.26 -18.86 -5.42
CA ASP A 245 32.07 -19.05 -6.25
C ASP A 245 32.25 -18.53 -7.68
N GLU A 246 31.60 -19.19 -8.62
CA GLU A 246 31.40 -18.74 -10.00
C GLU A 246 30.02 -18.09 -10.19
N VAL A 247 29.83 -17.46 -11.34
CA VAL A 247 28.55 -16.82 -11.72
C VAL A 247 27.73 -17.69 -12.66
N ALA A 248 26.41 -17.61 -12.53
CA ALA A 248 25.48 -18.17 -13.48
C ALA A 248 24.31 -17.22 -13.74
N VAL A 249 23.67 -17.36 -14.91
CA VAL A 249 22.45 -16.63 -15.28
C VAL A 249 21.40 -17.59 -15.80
N VAL A 250 20.15 -17.41 -15.40
CA VAL A 250 19.04 -18.27 -15.81
C VAL A 250 17.93 -17.48 -16.51
N THR A 251 17.40 -18.05 -17.60
CA THR A 251 16.18 -17.53 -18.23
C THR A 251 14.94 -18.00 -17.46
N ALA A 252 14.77 -17.50 -16.23
CA ALA A 252 13.79 -17.94 -15.23
C ALA A 252 12.32 -17.88 -15.68
N PHE A 253 11.97 -16.92 -16.56
CA PHE A 253 10.61 -16.67 -17.04
C PHE A 253 10.50 -16.77 -18.57
N PRO A 254 10.73 -17.96 -19.16
CA PRO A 254 10.69 -18.12 -20.60
C PRO A 254 9.23 -18.13 -21.10
N ALA A 255 9.01 -17.71 -22.34
CA ALA A 255 7.68 -17.73 -22.97
C ALA A 255 7.02 -19.11 -22.88
N GLU A 256 5.69 -19.13 -22.76
CA GLU A 256 4.90 -20.36 -22.59
C GLU A 256 5.31 -21.44 -23.61
N GLY A 257 5.67 -22.62 -23.12
CA GLY A 257 6.12 -23.76 -23.93
C GLY A 257 7.63 -23.79 -24.26
N SER A 258 8.42 -22.80 -23.86
CA SER A 258 9.90 -22.82 -23.97
C SER A 258 10.52 -23.21 -22.63
N PRO A 259 11.59 -24.03 -22.58
CA PRO A 259 12.24 -24.42 -21.33
C PRO A 259 13.00 -23.25 -20.69
N SER A 260 13.30 -23.37 -19.39
CA SER A 260 14.31 -22.52 -18.76
C SER A 260 15.70 -23.00 -19.18
N ILE A 261 16.68 -22.11 -19.22
CA ILE A 261 18.07 -22.43 -19.51
C ILE A 261 18.94 -21.73 -18.48
N TRP A 262 19.73 -22.51 -17.77
CA TRP A 262 20.80 -22.04 -16.88
C TRP A 262 22.09 -21.97 -17.67
N TYR A 263 22.86 -20.90 -17.47
CA TYR A 263 24.18 -20.70 -18.06
C TYR A 263 25.18 -20.51 -16.94
N PHE A 264 26.25 -21.30 -16.91
CA PHE A 264 27.25 -21.33 -15.85
C PHE A 264 28.61 -20.90 -16.40
N ASP A 265 29.34 -20.11 -15.63
CA ASP A 265 30.80 -20.05 -15.72
C ASP A 265 31.37 -21.34 -15.09
N THR A 266 32.24 -22.05 -15.80
CA THR A 266 32.85 -23.28 -15.29
C THR A 266 34.38 -23.28 -15.34
N ASP A 267 34.98 -22.13 -15.65
CA ASP A 267 36.42 -21.95 -15.67
C ASP A 267 36.93 -20.73 -14.88
N HIS A 268 36.02 -20.08 -14.14
CA HIS A 268 36.28 -18.99 -13.19
C HIS A 268 36.83 -17.73 -13.87
N ASP A 269 36.35 -17.45 -15.08
CA ASP A 269 36.64 -16.21 -15.80
C ASP A 269 35.52 -15.16 -15.69
N PHE A 270 34.46 -15.47 -14.93
CA PHE A 270 33.23 -14.72 -14.74
C PHE A 270 32.42 -14.47 -16.03
N LEU A 271 32.56 -15.34 -17.03
CA LEU A 271 31.74 -15.36 -18.25
C LEU A 271 31.08 -16.72 -18.39
N VAL A 272 29.79 -16.75 -18.71
CA VAL A 272 29.09 -18.05 -18.80
C VAL A 272 29.48 -18.82 -20.06
N ASP A 273 29.84 -20.09 -19.91
CA ASP A 273 30.40 -20.93 -20.97
C ASP A 273 29.62 -22.23 -21.22
N THR A 274 28.83 -22.67 -20.24
CA THR A 274 28.13 -23.95 -20.22
C THR A 274 26.65 -23.71 -19.97
N SER A 275 25.76 -24.54 -20.54
CA SER A 275 24.31 -24.36 -20.37
C SER A 275 23.57 -25.65 -20.06
N LEU A 276 22.57 -25.60 -19.17
CA LEU A 276 21.64 -26.67 -18.84
C LEU A 276 20.21 -26.25 -19.21
N THR A 277 19.53 -27.08 -20.01
CA THR A 277 18.09 -26.91 -20.23
C THR A 277 17.34 -27.52 -19.06
N SER A 278 16.46 -26.75 -18.43
CA SER A 278 15.79 -27.14 -17.19
C SER A 278 14.27 -26.91 -17.24
N GLU A 279 13.53 -27.73 -16.50
CA GLU A 279 12.10 -27.55 -16.26
C GLU A 279 11.78 -26.61 -15.10
N LEU A 280 12.78 -26.28 -14.27
CA LEU A 280 12.67 -25.35 -13.15
C LEU A 280 12.32 -23.94 -13.67
N ARG A 281 11.35 -23.29 -13.02
CA ARG A 281 10.87 -21.95 -13.38
C ARG A 281 10.64 -21.10 -12.15
N GLY A 282 10.99 -19.83 -12.25
CA GLY A 282 10.83 -18.88 -11.16
C GLY A 282 12.14 -18.20 -10.76
N TYR A 283 12.08 -17.42 -9.69
CA TYR A 283 13.25 -16.77 -9.13
C TYR A 283 14.23 -17.84 -8.61
N PRO A 284 15.51 -17.81 -9.03
CA PRO A 284 16.47 -18.86 -8.73
C PRO A 284 17.18 -18.67 -7.37
N ILE A 285 17.60 -19.78 -6.78
CA ILE A 285 18.56 -19.88 -5.67
C ILE A 285 19.44 -21.11 -5.89
N VAL A 286 20.63 -21.10 -5.30
CA VAL A 286 21.63 -22.18 -5.35
C VAL A 286 22.15 -22.41 -3.93
N GLY A 287 22.42 -23.66 -3.58
CA GLY A 287 22.95 -24.04 -2.26
C GLY A 287 22.97 -25.57 -2.07
N ASP A 288 23.77 -26.07 -1.14
CA ASP A 288 23.85 -27.48 -0.74
C ASP A 288 22.66 -27.84 0.19
N PHE A 289 21.50 -28.11 -0.41
CA PHE A 289 20.25 -28.31 0.33
C PHE A 289 20.16 -29.71 0.96
N ASP A 290 20.98 -30.67 0.51
CA ASP A 290 20.99 -32.05 1.00
C ASP A 290 22.26 -32.46 1.78
N GLY A 291 23.22 -31.55 1.92
CA GLY A 291 24.42 -31.66 2.76
C GLY A 291 25.47 -32.60 2.18
N ASP A 292 25.49 -32.78 0.85
CA ASP A 292 26.42 -33.67 0.17
C ASP A 292 27.76 -32.99 -0.22
N GLY A 293 27.85 -31.67 -0.03
CA GLY A 293 28.99 -30.83 -0.32
C GLY A 293 29.00 -30.25 -1.74
N PHE A 294 27.94 -30.42 -2.52
CA PHE A 294 27.78 -29.83 -3.85
C PHE A 294 26.51 -29.00 -3.94
N ASP A 295 26.60 -27.85 -4.59
CA ASP A 295 25.46 -26.96 -4.68
C ASP A 295 24.36 -27.57 -5.57
N ASP A 296 23.11 -27.42 -5.14
CA ASP A 296 21.88 -27.80 -5.82
C ASP A 296 21.22 -26.60 -6.50
N LEU A 297 20.31 -26.85 -7.45
CA LEU A 297 19.57 -25.80 -8.14
C LEU A 297 18.12 -25.75 -7.64
N ALA A 298 17.61 -24.57 -7.32
CA ALA A 298 16.20 -24.40 -7.02
C ALA A 298 15.57 -23.13 -7.59
N THR A 299 14.26 -23.15 -7.78
CA THR A 299 13.48 -21.98 -8.21
C THR A 299 12.17 -21.87 -7.43
N TRP A 300 11.74 -20.63 -7.17
CA TRP A 300 10.44 -20.32 -6.56
C TRP A 300 9.47 -19.66 -7.55
N MET A 301 8.30 -20.27 -7.73
CA MET A 301 7.19 -19.73 -8.53
C MET A 301 5.86 -20.35 -8.08
N ASP A 302 4.77 -19.56 -8.14
CA ASP A 302 3.41 -20.03 -7.84
C ASP A 302 3.31 -20.79 -6.49
N ASN A 303 3.91 -20.20 -5.44
CA ASN A 303 3.95 -20.70 -4.07
C ASN A 303 4.63 -22.07 -3.90
N ARG A 304 5.56 -22.43 -4.79
CA ARG A 304 6.27 -23.71 -4.73
C ARG A 304 7.75 -23.54 -5.05
N PHE A 305 8.57 -24.25 -4.30
CA PHE A 305 9.95 -24.54 -4.68
C PHE A 305 10.00 -25.77 -5.58
N GLN A 306 10.86 -25.71 -6.59
CA GLN A 306 11.29 -26.84 -7.40
C GLN A 306 12.81 -26.97 -7.20
N VAL A 307 13.29 -28.16 -6.83
CA VAL A 307 14.71 -28.41 -6.48
C VAL A 307 15.22 -29.57 -7.33
N ASP A 308 16.38 -29.40 -7.96
CA ASP A 308 17.12 -30.37 -8.78
C ASP A 308 18.48 -30.59 -8.10
N LEU A 309 18.72 -31.82 -7.59
CA LEU A 309 19.87 -32.09 -6.75
C LEU A 309 21.12 -32.44 -7.58
N ALA A 310 22.29 -32.05 -7.08
CA ALA A 310 23.59 -32.49 -7.59
C ALA A 310 23.79 -34.00 -7.43
N ASN A 311 23.05 -34.65 -6.52
CA ASN A 311 23.01 -36.10 -6.33
C ASN A 311 24.40 -36.71 -6.04
N GLY A 312 25.20 -36.03 -5.22
CA GLY A 312 26.53 -36.43 -4.77
C GLY A 312 27.63 -36.24 -5.82
N VAL A 313 27.35 -35.48 -6.88
CA VAL A 313 28.27 -35.26 -8.00
C VAL A 313 28.25 -33.78 -8.37
N ARG A 314 29.43 -33.16 -8.40
CA ARG A 314 29.59 -31.79 -8.90
C ARG A 314 28.93 -31.61 -10.27
N ARG A 315 28.06 -30.61 -10.39
CA ARG A 315 27.25 -30.33 -11.59
C ARG A 315 26.43 -31.55 -12.04
N GLY A 316 25.91 -32.33 -11.08
CA GLY A 316 25.16 -33.57 -11.33
C GLY A 316 23.70 -33.38 -11.74
N TRP A 317 23.21 -32.14 -11.73
CA TRP A 317 21.85 -31.76 -12.09
C TRP A 317 21.47 -32.22 -13.51
N ASP A 318 20.23 -32.66 -13.70
CA ASP A 318 19.74 -33.15 -15.00
C ASP A 318 18.66 -32.23 -15.63
N GLY A 319 18.32 -31.14 -14.95
CA GLY A 319 17.32 -30.16 -15.36
C GLY A 319 15.90 -30.57 -14.98
N VAL A 320 15.70 -31.59 -14.14
CA VAL A 320 14.40 -32.09 -13.68
C VAL A 320 14.29 -31.91 -12.17
N ALA A 321 13.12 -31.47 -11.69
CA ALA A 321 12.93 -31.29 -10.26
C ALA A 321 12.81 -32.64 -9.54
N ASP A 322 13.79 -32.96 -8.70
CA ASP A 322 13.78 -34.09 -7.76
C ASP A 322 12.74 -33.88 -6.66
N TYR A 323 12.64 -32.65 -6.16
CA TYR A 323 11.69 -32.26 -5.13
C TYR A 323 10.81 -31.08 -5.58
N THR A 324 9.55 -31.11 -5.14
CA THR A 324 8.63 -29.98 -5.31
C THR A 324 7.76 -29.89 -4.07
N PHE A 325 7.75 -28.74 -3.41
CA PHE A 325 6.95 -28.52 -2.21
C PHE A 325 6.45 -27.08 -2.13
N GLY A 326 5.31 -26.90 -1.48
CA GLY A 326 4.77 -25.58 -1.16
C GLY A 326 5.46 -24.99 0.07
N PHE A 327 5.75 -23.70 -0.01
CA PHE A 327 6.18 -22.85 1.11
C PHE A 327 5.76 -21.41 0.80
N GLY A 328 5.13 -20.73 1.76
CA GLY A 328 4.72 -19.34 1.63
C GLY A 328 3.23 -19.05 1.80
N PHE A 329 2.88 -17.78 1.62
CA PHE A 329 1.58 -17.16 1.83
C PHE A 329 0.92 -16.85 0.46
N PRO A 330 -0.37 -16.49 0.37
CA PRO A 330 -0.96 -16.06 -0.90
C PRO A 330 -0.46 -14.66 -1.29
N GLY A 331 0.69 -14.59 -1.98
CA GLY A 331 1.24 -13.36 -2.59
C GLY A 331 1.88 -13.63 -3.96
N VAL A 332 2.38 -12.58 -4.61
CA VAL A 332 3.05 -12.66 -5.93
C VAL A 332 4.38 -11.88 -5.99
N ARG A 333 4.84 -11.35 -4.85
CA ARG A 333 5.97 -10.42 -4.78
C ARG A 333 7.16 -10.98 -4.00
N GLU A 334 7.04 -12.19 -3.47
CA GLU A 334 8.06 -12.84 -2.67
C GLU A 334 9.32 -13.15 -3.50
N ARG A 335 10.46 -13.23 -2.83
CA ARG A 335 11.76 -13.58 -3.41
C ARG A 335 12.42 -14.68 -2.57
N PRO A 336 12.90 -15.76 -3.20
CA PRO A 336 13.62 -16.80 -2.50
C PRO A 336 15.03 -16.33 -2.12
N VAL A 337 15.53 -16.86 -1.02
CA VAL A 337 16.94 -16.74 -0.60
C VAL A 337 17.42 -18.10 -0.09
N ALA A 338 18.73 -18.32 -0.12
CA ALA A 338 19.38 -19.51 0.42
C ALA A 338 20.71 -19.13 1.05
N ALA A 339 20.99 -19.70 2.21
CA ALA A 339 22.27 -19.67 2.92
C ALA A 339 22.19 -20.61 4.13
N ASP A 340 23.32 -21.05 4.67
CA ASP A 340 23.41 -21.81 5.93
C ASP A 340 23.23 -20.89 7.16
N PHE A 341 22.00 -20.52 7.50
CA PHE A 341 21.72 -19.51 8.54
C PHE A 341 21.99 -19.99 9.97
N ASP A 342 21.97 -21.31 10.22
CA ASP A 342 22.31 -21.88 11.53
C ASP A 342 23.70 -22.55 11.59
N GLN A 343 24.47 -22.43 10.51
CA GLN A 343 25.84 -22.93 10.35
C GLN A 343 25.98 -24.43 10.58
N ASP A 344 24.97 -25.22 10.20
CA ASP A 344 24.97 -26.67 10.39
C ASP A 344 25.58 -27.45 9.22
N GLY A 345 25.92 -26.76 8.13
CA GLY A 345 26.47 -27.29 6.90
C GLY A 345 25.42 -27.69 5.85
N PHE A 346 24.15 -27.33 6.04
CA PHE A 346 23.10 -27.42 5.03
C PHE A 346 22.61 -26.01 4.68
N ASP A 347 22.48 -25.69 3.40
CA ASP A 347 21.85 -24.44 3.02
C ASP A 347 20.34 -24.48 3.30
N ASP A 348 19.84 -23.41 3.91
CA ASP A 348 18.44 -23.25 4.27
C ASP A 348 17.61 -22.63 3.13
N PHE A 349 16.29 -22.77 3.22
CA PHE A 349 15.36 -22.12 2.30
C PHE A 349 14.69 -20.92 2.96
N GLY A 350 14.80 -19.74 2.35
CA GLY A 350 14.12 -18.54 2.80
C GLY A 350 13.12 -17.98 1.79
N LEU A 351 12.13 -17.27 2.29
CA LEU A 351 11.29 -16.35 1.50
C LEU A 351 11.28 -14.97 2.14
N TRP A 352 11.73 -14.01 1.35
CA TRP A 352 11.53 -12.60 1.62
C TRP A 352 10.18 -12.15 1.04
N SER A 353 9.36 -11.47 1.85
CA SER A 353 8.03 -11.00 1.49
C SER A 353 7.90 -9.50 1.74
N PRO A 354 7.69 -8.67 0.70
CA PRO A 354 7.53 -7.23 0.87
C PRO A 354 6.18 -6.82 1.48
N ASP A 355 5.18 -7.70 1.50
CA ASP A 355 3.82 -7.35 1.91
C ASP A 355 3.56 -7.89 3.33
N SER A 356 3.45 -7.01 4.33
CA SER A 356 3.07 -7.39 5.70
C SER A 356 1.55 -7.44 5.86
N SER A 357 1.01 -8.63 6.19
CA SER A 357 -0.44 -8.89 6.18
C SER A 357 -1.11 -8.98 7.56
N GLY A 358 -0.59 -8.31 8.60
CA GLY A 358 -1.17 -8.50 9.93
C GLY A 358 -0.90 -7.46 11.02
N GLU A 359 0.27 -6.82 11.05
CA GLU A 359 0.65 -5.92 12.15
C GLU A 359 1.33 -4.66 11.59
N THR A 360 1.17 -3.54 12.28
CA THR A 360 1.80 -2.26 11.96
C THR A 360 3.18 -2.16 12.62
N PRO A 361 4.23 -1.70 11.92
CA PRO A 361 4.24 -1.10 10.58
C PRO A 361 3.98 -2.10 9.45
N SER A 362 3.20 -1.72 8.43
CA SER A 362 2.93 -2.59 7.27
C SER A 362 3.99 -2.52 6.16
N GLU A 363 5.07 -1.77 6.38
CA GLU A 363 6.05 -1.37 5.34
C GLU A 363 7.42 -2.08 5.48
N THR A 364 7.64 -2.79 6.58
CA THR A 364 8.83 -3.63 6.77
C THR A 364 8.65 -4.96 6.04
N ALA A 365 9.68 -5.40 5.31
CA ALA A 365 9.66 -6.68 4.65
C ALA A 365 9.90 -7.82 5.64
N ASN A 366 9.23 -8.94 5.41
CA ASN A 366 9.23 -10.11 6.29
C ASN A 366 10.11 -11.22 5.70
N TRP A 367 10.95 -11.82 6.52
CA TRP A 367 11.79 -12.95 6.15
C TRP A 367 11.29 -14.21 6.85
N TYR A 368 11.03 -15.25 6.08
CA TYR A 368 10.61 -16.56 6.57
C TYR A 368 11.67 -17.58 6.19
N ILE A 369 12.48 -18.01 7.15
CA ILE A 369 13.61 -18.91 6.94
C ILE A 369 13.28 -20.29 7.51
N LEU A 370 13.27 -21.31 6.64
CA LEU A 370 13.18 -22.71 7.02
C LEU A 370 14.56 -23.22 7.39
N VAL A 371 14.83 -23.27 8.69
CA VAL A 371 16.14 -23.68 9.22
C VAL A 371 16.27 -25.21 9.24
N SER A 372 17.40 -25.75 8.82
CA SER A 372 17.75 -27.17 8.73
C SER A 372 17.86 -27.82 10.12
N ALA A 373 18.53 -27.18 11.09
CA ALA A 373 18.75 -27.64 12.47
C ALA A 373 19.38 -29.04 12.57
N GLY A 374 20.43 -29.26 11.79
CA GLY A 374 21.27 -30.45 11.71
C GLY A 374 20.86 -31.44 10.61
N ARG A 375 19.89 -31.10 9.75
CA ARG A 375 19.32 -31.96 8.68
C ARG A 375 18.66 -31.15 7.57
N SER A 376 18.77 -31.64 6.34
CA SER A 376 18.08 -31.07 5.17
C SER A 376 16.61 -30.71 5.42
N VAL A 377 16.21 -29.51 4.98
CA VAL A 377 14.82 -29.04 4.98
C VAL A 377 13.91 -29.95 4.13
N LEU A 378 14.47 -30.64 3.13
CA LEU A 378 13.73 -31.56 2.26
C LEU A 378 13.16 -32.77 3.04
N ASP A 379 13.77 -33.16 4.15
CA ASP A 379 13.26 -34.21 5.05
C ASP A 379 11.97 -33.80 5.78
N ARG A 380 11.67 -32.49 5.83
CA ARG A 380 10.48 -31.93 6.49
C ARG A 380 9.25 -31.90 5.59
N ILE A 381 9.36 -32.31 4.32
CA ILE A 381 8.24 -32.31 3.38
C ILE A 381 7.16 -33.30 3.85
N THR A 382 5.97 -32.76 4.09
CA THR A 382 4.77 -33.52 4.46
C THR A 382 3.66 -33.30 3.44
N THR A 383 2.54 -34.02 3.58
CA THR A 383 1.36 -33.81 2.72
C THR A 383 0.40 -32.85 3.41
N ASP A 384 0.10 -31.74 2.75
CA ASP A 384 -0.91 -30.78 3.22
C ASP A 384 -2.27 -31.50 3.39
N PRO A 385 -2.86 -31.49 4.60
CA PRO A 385 -4.13 -32.18 4.86
C PRO A 385 -5.34 -31.60 4.10
N ILE A 386 -5.22 -30.39 3.55
CA ILE A 386 -6.27 -29.69 2.80
C ILE A 386 -6.11 -29.92 1.29
N SER A 387 -4.95 -29.58 0.73
CA SER A 387 -4.72 -29.64 -0.72
C SER A 387 -4.21 -31.00 -1.22
N GLY A 388 -3.65 -31.82 -0.33
CA GLY A 388 -2.98 -33.08 -0.67
C GLY A 388 -1.64 -32.90 -1.41
N GLN A 389 -1.12 -31.68 -1.51
CA GLN A 389 0.16 -31.37 -2.13
C GLN A 389 1.31 -31.48 -1.11
N PRO A 390 2.57 -31.71 -1.56
CA PRO A 390 3.73 -31.64 -0.67
C PRO A 390 3.93 -30.22 -0.15
N VAL A 391 4.20 -30.06 1.15
CA VAL A 391 4.38 -28.77 1.83
C VAL A 391 5.44 -28.90 2.93
N VAL A 392 6.17 -27.82 3.19
CA VAL A 392 6.95 -27.66 4.43
C VAL A 392 6.25 -26.58 5.26
N GLU A 393 5.84 -26.93 6.49
CA GLU A 393 5.17 -25.99 7.40
C GLU A 393 6.22 -25.13 8.11
N PHE A 394 5.96 -23.81 8.15
CA PHE A 394 6.75 -22.85 8.92
C PHE A 394 6.40 -22.94 10.42
N SER A 395 7.41 -23.17 11.25
CA SER A 395 7.28 -23.41 12.69
C SER A 395 8.28 -22.54 13.46
N PRO A 396 7.93 -21.28 13.78
CA PRO A 396 8.86 -20.33 14.37
C PRO A 396 9.19 -20.62 15.83
N SER A 397 10.36 -20.15 16.28
CA SER A 397 10.76 -20.11 17.69
C SER A 397 9.72 -19.35 18.55
N PRO A 398 9.40 -19.79 19.79
CA PRO A 398 10.01 -20.89 20.54
C PRO A 398 9.33 -22.26 20.32
N LEU A 399 8.37 -22.36 19.39
CA LEU A 399 7.58 -23.58 19.17
C LEU A 399 8.18 -24.51 18.10
N GLY A 400 9.08 -24.00 17.26
CA GLY A 400 9.94 -24.78 16.37
C GLY A 400 11.28 -24.09 16.12
N GLN A 401 11.95 -24.52 15.05
CA GLN A 401 13.33 -24.12 14.71
C GLN A 401 13.42 -23.00 13.67
N ASP A 402 12.30 -22.65 13.02
CA ASP A 402 12.34 -21.70 11.92
C ASP A 402 12.52 -20.26 12.42
N TRP A 403 13.20 -19.46 11.61
CA TRP A 403 13.53 -18.08 11.91
C TRP A 403 12.63 -17.11 11.14
N TYR A 404 12.19 -16.08 11.83
CA TYR A 404 11.36 -15.00 11.32
C TYR A 404 12.04 -13.68 11.65
N ALA A 405 12.29 -12.85 10.64
CA ALA A 405 12.96 -11.56 10.79
C ALA A 405 12.20 -10.44 10.07
N HIS A 406 12.39 -9.20 10.52
CA HIS A 406 11.88 -8.01 9.84
C HIS A 406 13.03 -7.09 9.46
N TYR A 407 13.39 -7.05 8.18
CA TYR A 407 14.52 -6.25 7.72
C TYR A 407 14.32 -5.78 6.29
N GLY A 408 14.66 -4.51 6.03
CA GLY A 408 14.39 -3.83 4.77
C GLY A 408 12.91 -3.47 4.56
N ASN A 409 12.58 -3.03 3.35
CA ASN A 409 11.25 -2.48 3.05
C ASN A 409 10.61 -3.11 1.82
N ASN A 410 9.33 -2.82 1.61
CA ASN A 410 8.52 -3.34 0.51
C ASN A 410 8.94 -2.89 -0.92
N PHE A 411 9.95 -2.02 -1.08
CA PHE A 411 10.48 -1.57 -2.38
C PHE A 411 11.79 -2.24 -2.80
N ALA A 412 12.45 -2.91 -1.86
CA ALA A 412 13.74 -3.54 -2.11
C ALA A 412 13.60 -4.95 -2.70
N VAL A 413 14.73 -5.63 -2.92
CA VAL A 413 14.82 -7.09 -3.11
C VAL A 413 15.91 -7.63 -2.17
N PRO A 414 15.83 -8.90 -1.76
CA PRO A 414 16.76 -9.44 -0.78
C PRO A 414 18.12 -9.72 -1.42
N VAL A 415 19.17 -9.58 -0.63
CA VAL A 415 20.50 -10.15 -0.87
C VAL A 415 20.94 -10.80 0.44
N VAL A 416 21.55 -11.97 0.38
CA VAL A 416 22.04 -12.71 1.54
C VAL A 416 23.45 -13.15 1.25
N GLY A 417 24.31 -13.11 2.27
CA GLY A 417 25.68 -13.57 2.22
C GLY A 417 26.35 -13.33 3.57
N ASN A 418 27.48 -13.99 3.83
CA ASN A 418 28.36 -13.77 4.97
C ASN A 418 29.38 -12.67 4.63
N PHE A 419 29.08 -11.42 4.92
CA PHE A 419 29.85 -10.23 4.55
C PHE A 419 30.84 -9.82 5.65
N ASP A 420 32.11 -9.57 5.28
CA ASP A 420 33.13 -9.13 6.26
C ASP A 420 32.90 -7.67 6.69
N PRO A 421 32.90 -7.34 8.00
CA PRO A 421 32.85 -5.97 8.48
C PRO A 421 34.10 -5.16 8.10
N PRO A 422 33.98 -3.86 7.81
CA PRO A 422 35.04 -3.06 7.19
C PRO A 422 36.28 -2.89 8.08
N VAL A 423 37.46 -3.09 7.49
CA VAL A 423 38.75 -2.72 8.11
C VAL A 423 39.09 -1.27 7.78
N VAL A 424 39.21 -0.43 8.81
CA VAL A 424 39.36 1.04 8.73
C VAL A 424 40.41 1.52 7.70
N PRO A 425 40.03 2.33 6.69
CA PRO A 425 40.94 3.21 5.97
C PRO A 425 41.04 4.58 6.65
N GLN A 426 42.26 5.02 6.96
CA GLN A 426 42.55 6.33 7.56
C GLN A 426 42.07 7.51 6.69
N THR A 427 41.38 8.49 7.30
CA THR A 427 41.32 9.85 6.76
C THR A 427 41.73 10.89 7.80
N ASP A 428 42.79 11.63 7.47
CA ASP A 428 43.29 12.81 8.19
C ASP A 428 42.20 13.88 8.37
N GLN A 429 41.81 14.16 9.61
CA GLN A 429 41.06 15.37 9.98
C GLN A 429 42.07 16.49 10.38
N PRO A 430 41.89 17.73 9.88
CA PRO A 430 42.84 18.82 10.14
C PRO A 430 42.66 19.44 11.53
N GLU A 431 43.80 19.78 12.13
CA GLU A 431 43.99 20.40 13.47
C GLU A 431 43.11 21.65 13.75
N PRO A 432 42.68 21.88 15.02
CA PRO A 432 41.76 22.96 15.38
C PRO A 432 42.43 24.34 15.48
N ILE A 433 41.63 25.36 15.21
CA ILE A 433 41.93 26.78 15.44
C ILE A 433 41.71 27.08 16.93
N ILE A 434 42.65 27.80 17.54
CA ILE A 434 42.65 28.15 18.97
C ILE A 434 41.52 29.16 19.27
N THR A 435 40.47 28.72 19.96
CA THR A 435 39.48 29.57 20.66
C THR A 435 39.49 29.25 22.16
N ASN A 436 39.20 30.25 23.00
CA ASN A 436 39.20 30.10 24.46
C ASN A 436 37.85 29.52 24.93
N VAL A 437 37.54 28.31 24.45
CA VAL A 437 36.37 27.54 24.87
C VAL A 437 36.70 26.83 26.17
N ILE A 438 35.84 26.97 27.17
CA ILE A 438 36.02 26.30 28.47
C ILE A 438 35.25 24.98 28.44
N GLN A 439 35.98 23.87 28.49
CA GLN A 439 35.43 22.53 28.65
C GLN A 439 35.13 22.25 30.13
N ILE A 440 33.97 21.65 30.40
CA ILE A 440 33.53 21.18 31.70
C ILE A 440 33.12 19.72 31.56
N ASP A 441 33.89 18.86 32.21
CA ASP A 441 33.72 17.42 32.18
C ASP A 441 32.83 16.94 33.33
N GLY A 442 31.90 16.04 33.00
CA GLY A 442 31.17 15.20 33.95
C GLY A 442 32.00 14.01 34.43
N THR A 443 31.31 12.97 34.85
CA THR A 443 31.81 11.73 35.43
C THR A 443 31.23 10.53 34.67
N SER A 444 31.59 9.31 35.06
CA SER A 444 31.02 8.10 34.44
C SER A 444 29.64 7.69 34.96
N GLY A 445 28.97 8.55 35.73
CA GLY A 445 27.62 8.34 36.24
C GLY A 445 26.80 9.62 36.12
N ALA A 446 25.49 9.53 36.32
CA ALA A 446 24.56 10.62 36.02
C ALA A 446 24.95 12.00 36.58
N ASP A 447 25.18 12.95 35.68
CA ASP A 447 25.55 14.32 35.94
C ASP A 447 24.45 15.31 35.56
N ARG A 448 24.43 16.45 36.27
CA ARG A 448 23.50 17.55 36.02
C ARG A 448 24.26 18.82 35.70
N PHE A 449 24.21 19.24 34.45
CA PHE A 449 24.71 20.52 33.98
C PHE A 449 23.59 21.57 34.05
N GLU A 450 23.84 22.71 34.69
CA GLU A 450 22.92 23.87 34.69
C GLU A 450 23.63 25.09 34.11
N PHE A 451 23.03 25.71 33.10
CA PHE A 451 23.50 26.95 32.48
C PHE A 451 22.40 28.00 32.47
N THR A 452 22.70 29.21 32.93
CA THR A 452 21.87 30.40 32.73
C THR A 452 22.68 31.44 31.98
N ALA A 453 22.21 31.82 30.80
CA ALA A 453 22.82 32.82 29.95
C ALA A 453 22.77 34.21 30.59
N GLY A 454 23.76 35.01 30.24
CA GLY A 454 23.86 36.41 30.62
C GLY A 454 24.65 37.16 29.55
N ALA A 455 24.50 38.48 29.51
CA ALA A 455 25.02 39.33 28.43
C ALA A 455 26.55 39.27 28.21
N THR A 456 27.30 38.80 29.22
CA THR A 456 28.76 38.61 29.16
C THR A 456 29.19 37.38 29.99
N PRO A 457 30.34 36.74 29.71
CA PRO A 457 30.75 35.51 30.41
C PRO A 457 30.85 35.60 31.93
N ASP A 458 31.12 36.79 32.48
CA ASP A 458 31.16 37.05 33.93
C ASP A 458 29.77 37.10 34.59
N SER A 459 28.71 37.12 33.78
CA SER A 459 27.31 37.09 34.23
C SER A 459 26.64 35.73 34.06
N TRP A 460 27.31 34.76 33.44
CA TRP A 460 26.81 33.40 33.31
C TRP A 460 26.75 32.68 34.66
N ILE A 461 25.73 31.84 34.83
CA ILE A 461 25.65 30.92 35.96
C ILE A 461 25.83 29.51 35.42
N VAL A 462 26.95 28.88 35.76
CA VAL A 462 27.27 27.50 35.36
C VAL A 462 27.37 26.63 36.60
N LYS A 463 26.71 25.47 36.59
CA LYS A 463 26.83 24.48 37.67
C LYS A 463 26.99 23.07 37.12
N LEU A 464 27.76 22.26 37.85
CA LEU A 464 27.81 20.81 37.70
C LEU A 464 27.38 20.19 39.03
N ASN A 465 26.35 19.35 39.01
CA ASN A 465 25.78 18.69 40.20
C ASN A 465 25.41 19.66 41.35
N GLY A 466 24.97 20.86 40.98
CA GLY A 466 24.58 21.93 41.92
C GLY A 466 25.73 22.77 42.46
N GLU A 467 26.99 22.44 42.14
CA GLU A 467 28.16 23.24 42.51
C GLU A 467 28.48 24.27 41.41
N THR A 468 28.66 25.53 41.77
CA THR A 468 28.90 26.62 40.80
C THR A 468 30.35 26.61 40.30
N ILE A 469 30.49 26.61 38.97
CA ILE A 469 31.78 26.69 38.28
C ILE A 469 32.06 28.15 37.93
N THR A 470 33.29 28.61 38.20
CA THR A 470 33.72 29.96 37.82
C THR A 470 34.22 29.94 36.38
N VAL A 471 33.56 30.69 35.50
CA VAL A 471 33.93 30.84 34.08
C VAL A 471 34.91 32.01 33.93
N ASP A 472 35.91 31.87 33.04
CA ASP A 472 36.79 32.98 32.67
C ASP A 472 35.99 34.08 31.98
N PRO A 473 36.07 35.36 32.43
CA PRO A 473 35.41 36.49 31.76
C PRO A 473 35.81 36.70 30.29
N THR A 474 36.88 36.05 29.82
CA THR A 474 37.37 36.06 28.44
C THR A 474 37.00 34.82 27.64
N ALA A 475 36.14 33.95 28.17
CA ALA A 475 35.62 32.79 27.45
C ALA A 475 34.88 33.24 26.18
N THR A 476 35.08 32.50 25.10
CA THR A 476 34.34 32.70 23.84
C THR A 476 33.21 31.69 23.65
N GLY A 477 33.14 30.68 24.51
CA GLY A 477 32.12 29.63 24.52
C GLY A 477 32.36 28.63 25.65
N LEU A 478 31.44 27.68 25.79
CA LEU A 478 31.50 26.58 26.75
C LEU A 478 31.32 25.24 26.04
N HIS A 479 31.88 24.18 26.61
CA HIS A 479 31.65 22.81 26.15
C HIS A 479 31.37 21.89 27.35
N PHE A 480 30.19 21.30 27.42
CA PHE A 480 29.84 20.30 28.44
C PHE A 480 30.04 18.89 27.87
N VAL A 481 30.75 18.03 28.62
CA VAL A 481 31.05 16.65 28.22
C VAL A 481 30.52 15.69 29.29
N GLY A 482 29.57 14.84 28.96
CA GLY A 482 28.92 13.93 29.91
C GLY A 482 29.86 12.90 30.54
N GLN A 483 30.68 12.21 29.74
CA GLN A 483 31.56 11.08 30.13
C GLN A 483 30.83 9.79 30.59
N GLY A 484 29.51 9.70 30.36
CA GLY A 484 28.68 8.50 30.48
C GLY A 484 27.73 8.53 31.67
N GLY A 485 26.63 7.77 31.60
CA GLY A 485 25.53 7.85 32.57
C GLY A 485 24.35 8.67 32.05
N ASP A 486 23.24 8.69 32.80
CA ASP A 486 22.02 9.42 32.43
C ASP A 486 22.16 10.91 32.75
N ASP A 487 22.89 11.63 31.89
CA ASP A 487 23.20 13.04 32.09
C ASP A 487 22.05 13.95 31.65
N VAL A 488 21.90 15.09 32.33
CA VAL A 488 20.90 16.10 31.99
C VAL A 488 21.51 17.49 31.87
N VAL A 489 21.11 18.22 30.82
CA VAL A 489 21.41 19.64 30.65
C VAL A 489 20.16 20.47 30.91
N ILE A 490 20.30 21.48 31.75
CA ILE A 490 19.31 22.51 31.98
C ILE A 490 19.84 23.83 31.47
N TYR A 491 19.17 24.38 30.47
CA TYR A 491 19.53 25.64 29.84
C TYR A 491 18.44 26.68 30.10
N THR A 492 18.87 27.89 30.46
CA THR A 492 18.02 29.09 30.46
C THR A 492 18.69 30.14 29.58
N GLY A 493 17.99 30.53 28.51
CA GLY A 493 18.44 31.43 27.47
C GLY A 493 18.54 32.89 27.89
N SER A 494 18.91 33.70 26.92
CA SER A 494 19.17 35.11 27.07
C SER A 494 17.87 35.95 27.05
N ALA A 495 18.02 37.26 26.98
CA ALA A 495 16.89 38.17 26.74
C ALA A 495 16.83 38.66 25.27
N GLY A 496 17.72 38.12 24.43
CA GLY A 496 17.76 38.32 22.99
C GLY A 496 17.36 37.03 22.26
N SER A 497 17.40 37.06 20.93
CA SER A 497 17.13 35.88 20.12
C SER A 497 18.19 34.81 20.32
N ASP A 498 17.73 33.62 20.69
CA ASP A 498 18.55 32.43 20.84
C ASP A 498 18.25 31.41 19.72
N VAL A 499 19.26 30.64 19.35
CA VAL A 499 19.13 29.51 18.42
C VAL A 499 19.60 28.25 19.11
N VAL A 500 18.71 27.26 19.18
CA VAL A 500 18.95 25.99 19.86
C VAL A 500 18.83 24.84 18.87
N ASP A 501 19.82 23.94 18.87
CA ASP A 501 19.81 22.69 18.10
C ASP A 501 20.06 21.52 19.07
N LEU A 502 19.09 20.62 19.17
CA LEU A 502 19.09 19.48 20.09
C LEU A 502 19.03 18.16 19.32
N ALA A 503 19.95 17.25 19.61
CA ALA A 503 19.91 15.87 19.14
C ALA A 503 20.35 14.93 20.27
N SER A 504 20.12 13.63 20.15
CA SER A 504 20.66 12.69 21.14
C SER A 504 22.19 12.75 21.17
N GLY A 505 22.78 12.92 22.35
CA GLY A 505 24.22 12.96 22.53
C GLY A 505 24.88 14.30 22.17
N ARG A 506 24.18 15.26 21.57
CA ARG A 506 24.74 16.58 21.23
C ARG A 506 23.72 17.72 21.30
N ALA A 507 24.17 18.89 21.73
CA ALA A 507 23.36 20.10 21.59
C ALA A 507 24.23 21.34 21.38
N THR A 508 23.66 22.32 20.68
CA THR A 508 24.26 23.65 20.48
C THR A 508 23.27 24.72 20.90
N PHE A 509 23.74 25.68 21.69
CA PHE A 509 22.98 26.85 22.09
C PHE A 509 23.75 28.11 21.70
N ASP A 510 23.23 28.85 20.73
CA ASP A 510 23.78 30.14 20.30
C ASP A 510 22.95 31.27 20.89
N PHE A 511 23.60 32.15 21.67
CA PHE A 511 22.93 33.23 22.39
C PHE A 511 23.87 34.44 22.50
N ASP A 512 23.36 35.66 22.26
CA ASP A 512 24.11 36.92 22.41
C ASP A 512 25.53 36.96 21.76
N GLY A 513 25.80 36.13 20.74
CA GLY A 513 27.09 36.00 20.06
C GLY A 513 28.09 35.03 20.71
N PHE A 514 27.63 34.17 21.61
CA PHE A 514 28.37 33.09 22.24
C PHE A 514 27.72 31.73 21.94
N THR A 515 28.50 30.65 22.11
CA THR A 515 28.03 29.28 21.87
C THR A 515 28.30 28.41 23.10
N LEU A 516 27.30 27.63 23.50
CA LEU A 516 27.46 26.48 24.40
C LEU A 516 27.27 25.21 23.56
N GLU A 517 28.30 24.36 23.54
CA GLU A 517 28.27 23.02 22.96
C GLU A 517 28.10 21.99 24.07
N VAL A 518 27.37 20.93 23.79
CA VAL A 518 27.14 19.80 24.69
C VAL A 518 27.40 18.51 23.92
N SER A 519 28.10 17.57 24.56
CA SER A 519 28.33 16.23 24.02
C SER A 519 28.18 15.14 25.09
N GLY A 520 27.67 13.99 24.70
CA GLY A 520 27.51 12.82 25.58
C GLY A 520 26.39 12.97 26.60
N VAL A 521 25.32 13.71 26.29
CA VAL A 521 24.14 13.92 27.13
C VAL A 521 22.88 13.52 26.36
N SER A 522 21.89 12.91 27.01
CA SER A 522 20.66 12.41 26.35
C SER A 522 19.36 13.08 26.82
N LEU A 523 19.38 13.83 27.94
CA LEU A 523 18.23 14.57 28.46
C LEU A 523 18.45 16.09 28.42
N TYR A 524 17.48 16.81 27.86
CA TYR A 524 17.52 18.26 27.72
C TYR A 524 16.26 18.91 28.29
N SER A 525 16.47 19.93 29.13
CA SER A 525 15.42 20.83 29.59
C SER A 525 15.84 22.27 29.30
N VAL A 526 15.19 22.89 28.32
CA VAL A 526 15.60 24.17 27.74
C VAL A 526 14.47 25.19 27.90
N ASP A 527 14.79 26.34 28.45
CA ASP A 527 13.96 27.54 28.40
C ASP A 527 14.73 28.57 27.56
N THR A 528 14.22 28.97 26.38
CA THR A 528 14.92 29.89 25.48
C THR A 528 14.90 31.34 25.97
N GLY A 529 14.08 31.67 26.98
CA GLY A 529 14.08 33.00 27.58
C GLY A 529 13.13 33.99 26.91
N ASP A 530 13.54 35.27 26.87
CA ASP A 530 12.80 36.32 26.17
C ASP A 530 13.47 36.55 24.81
N GLY A 531 12.72 36.66 23.71
CA GLY A 531 13.38 36.86 22.44
C GLY A 531 12.47 36.67 21.25
N PHE A 532 13.10 36.42 20.11
CA PHE A 532 12.48 35.63 19.05
C PHE A 532 13.39 34.45 18.88
N ASP A 533 12.98 33.29 19.39
CA ASP A 533 13.87 32.15 19.55
C ASP A 533 13.51 31.04 18.57
N GLU A 534 14.53 30.37 18.06
CA GLU A 534 14.41 29.28 17.11
C GLU A 534 14.97 27.98 17.71
N VAL A 535 14.18 26.91 17.67
CA VAL A 535 14.57 25.59 18.18
C VAL A 535 14.49 24.57 17.05
N THR A 536 15.56 23.80 16.90
CA THR A 536 15.60 22.59 16.07
C THR A 536 15.74 21.36 16.96
N LEU A 537 14.81 20.41 16.82
CA LEU A 537 14.84 19.11 17.48
C LEU A 537 15.11 18.04 16.43
N HIS A 538 16.09 17.17 16.69
CA HIS A 538 16.37 16.02 15.84
C HIS A 538 15.94 14.76 16.57
N ASP A 539 15.30 13.88 15.81
CA ASP A 539 14.89 12.54 16.20
C ASP A 539 16.09 11.63 16.51
N THR A 540 15.77 10.40 16.89
CA THR A 540 16.73 9.30 16.96
C THR A 540 16.23 8.19 16.05
N PRO A 541 16.96 7.06 15.91
CA PRO A 541 16.41 5.91 15.18
C PRO A 541 15.22 5.22 15.87
N ALA A 542 14.87 5.60 17.11
CA ALA A 542 13.71 5.08 17.82
C ALA A 542 12.42 5.78 17.36
N ASN A 543 11.25 5.30 17.79
CA ASN A 543 10.00 6.02 17.54
C ASN A 543 9.90 7.24 18.46
N GLU A 544 9.84 8.44 17.88
CA GLU A 544 9.64 9.67 18.62
C GLU A 544 8.19 10.18 18.57
N TRP A 545 7.72 10.60 19.76
CA TRP A 545 6.51 11.38 19.89
C TRP A 545 6.84 12.84 20.12
N LEU A 546 6.64 13.67 19.08
CA LEU A 546 6.62 15.11 19.20
C LEU A 546 5.24 15.59 19.64
N VAL A 547 5.21 16.36 20.73
CA VAL A 547 4.04 17.13 21.18
C VAL A 547 4.46 18.60 21.23
N ALA A 548 3.94 19.41 20.32
CA ALA A 548 4.30 20.82 20.19
C ALA A 548 3.09 21.73 20.35
N TRP A 549 3.19 22.65 21.32
CA TRP A 549 2.28 23.78 21.54
C TRP A 549 2.97 25.07 21.09
N THR A 550 2.28 26.21 21.24
CA THR A 550 2.78 27.52 20.80
C THR A 550 4.06 27.97 21.52
N ASP A 551 4.28 27.50 22.75
CA ASP A 551 5.37 27.94 23.63
C ASP A 551 6.08 26.79 24.36
N THR A 552 5.68 25.53 24.10
CA THR A 552 6.28 24.35 24.72
C THR A 552 6.22 23.14 23.79
N ALA A 553 7.34 22.42 23.70
CA ALA A 553 7.40 21.17 22.98
C ALA A 553 8.17 20.12 23.76
N SER A 554 7.75 18.87 23.55
CA SER A 554 8.51 17.69 23.96
C SER A 554 8.65 16.74 22.79
N MET A 555 9.87 16.31 22.49
CA MET A 555 10.16 15.18 21.62
C MET A 555 10.75 14.07 22.49
N ARG A 556 10.14 12.89 22.44
CA ARG A 556 10.46 11.80 23.38
C ARG A 556 10.48 10.46 22.68
N SER A 557 11.46 9.65 23.04
CA SER A 557 11.50 8.21 22.84
C SER A 557 11.95 7.51 24.12
N ASP A 558 12.22 6.20 24.04
CA ASP A 558 12.78 5.44 25.15
C ASP A 558 14.26 5.80 25.42
N LEU A 559 14.92 6.51 24.49
CA LEU A 559 16.36 6.84 24.55
C LEU A 559 16.63 8.30 24.90
N THR A 560 15.76 9.23 24.50
CA THR A 560 15.95 10.66 24.72
C THR A 560 14.66 11.36 25.13
N GLU A 561 14.82 12.42 25.93
CA GLU A 561 13.75 13.37 26.21
C GLU A 561 14.31 14.79 25.99
N GLN A 562 13.74 15.46 24.98
CA GLN A 562 14.02 16.86 24.66
C GLN A 562 12.80 17.70 25.04
N VAL A 563 12.91 18.54 26.06
CA VAL A 563 11.83 19.44 26.50
C VAL A 563 12.28 20.88 26.33
N VAL A 564 11.52 21.64 25.56
CA VAL A 564 11.83 23.04 25.22
C VAL A 564 10.64 23.95 25.52
N THR A 565 10.90 25.15 26.03
CA THR A 565 9.90 26.20 26.29
C THR A 565 10.40 27.58 25.87
N GLY A 566 9.49 28.52 25.62
CA GLY A 566 9.82 29.93 25.38
C GLY A 566 10.07 30.32 23.92
N TYR A 567 10.04 29.34 23.00
CA TYR A 567 10.34 29.57 21.59
C TYR A 567 9.17 30.18 20.81
N GLU A 568 9.48 30.87 19.71
CA GLU A 568 8.49 31.30 18.71
C GLU A 568 8.50 30.42 17.45
N LYS A 569 9.63 29.77 17.15
CA LYS A 569 9.77 28.89 16.00
C LYS A 569 10.38 27.55 16.39
N LEU A 570 9.66 26.48 16.09
CA LEU A 570 10.10 25.11 16.30
C LEU A 570 10.17 24.38 14.97
N THR A 571 11.30 23.72 14.70
CA THR A 571 11.45 22.73 13.63
C THR A 571 11.85 21.41 14.26
N ALA A 572 11.06 20.37 14.07
CA ALA A 572 11.41 19.01 14.46
C ALA A 572 11.68 18.21 13.18
N ILE A 573 12.79 17.47 13.15
CA ILE A 573 13.25 16.72 11.98
C ILE A 573 13.31 15.24 12.36
N ALA A 574 12.60 14.42 11.60
CA ALA A 574 12.52 12.97 11.71
C ALA A 574 13.32 12.30 10.56
N ALA A 575 14.65 12.46 10.58
CA ALA A 575 15.52 12.05 9.46
C ALA A 575 16.37 10.80 9.75
N ASN A 576 16.26 10.24 10.96
CA ASN A 576 17.12 9.18 11.46
C ASN A 576 16.39 7.82 11.62
N GLY A 577 15.18 7.69 11.07
CA GLY A 577 14.37 6.47 11.11
C GLY A 577 13.28 6.56 12.17
N GLY A 578 12.80 5.41 12.66
CA GLY A 578 11.67 5.38 13.59
C GLY A 578 10.31 5.58 12.91
N GLN A 579 9.24 5.30 13.64
CA GLN A 579 7.87 5.69 13.29
C GLN A 579 7.46 6.91 14.10
N ASP A 580 7.66 8.06 13.50
CA ASP A 580 7.60 9.32 14.20
C ASP A 580 6.23 9.96 14.10
N VAL A 581 5.77 10.46 15.24
CA VAL A 581 4.44 11.05 15.37
C VAL A 581 4.56 12.48 15.85
N ALA A 582 4.10 13.42 15.03
CA ALA A 582 4.00 14.83 15.38
C ALA A 582 2.58 15.23 15.75
N LEU A 583 2.38 15.78 16.95
CA LEU A 583 1.15 16.44 17.38
C LEU A 583 1.40 17.95 17.48
N LEU A 584 0.88 18.72 16.53
CA LEU A 584 1.03 20.17 16.47
C LEU A 584 -0.28 20.84 16.91
N TYR A 585 -0.25 21.66 17.96
CA TYR A 585 -1.43 22.29 18.56
C TYR A 585 -1.58 23.75 18.15
N ASP A 586 -2.83 24.17 17.96
CA ASP A 586 -3.23 25.54 17.61
C ASP A 586 -3.09 26.53 18.79
N SER A 587 -3.24 27.82 18.48
CA SER A 587 -3.36 28.91 19.44
C SER A 587 -4.83 29.30 19.63
N ALA A 588 -5.12 30.25 20.53
CA ALA A 588 -6.47 30.82 20.64
C ALA A 588 -6.82 31.81 19.50
N GLY A 589 -5.88 32.06 18.59
CA GLY A 589 -5.98 32.97 17.45
C GLY A 589 -6.66 32.32 16.24
N ASN A 590 -6.39 32.82 15.03
CA ASN A 590 -6.74 32.08 13.81
C ASN A 590 -5.49 31.38 13.31
N ASP A 591 -5.56 30.07 13.20
CA ASP A 591 -4.41 29.24 12.86
C ASP A 591 -4.58 28.54 11.51
N THR A 592 -3.46 28.20 10.90
CA THR A 592 -3.40 27.40 9.66
C THR A 592 -2.53 26.18 9.88
N PHE A 593 -3.11 25.00 9.64
CA PHE A 593 -2.37 23.74 9.51
C PHE A 593 -2.15 23.42 8.03
N VAL A 594 -0.93 23.09 7.64
CA VAL A 594 -0.57 22.62 6.30
C VAL A 594 0.11 21.27 6.44
N GLY A 595 -0.47 20.21 5.87
CA GLY A 595 0.14 18.88 5.78
C GLY A 595 0.45 18.52 4.33
N THR A 596 1.66 18.05 4.10
CA THR A 596 2.18 17.52 2.83
C THR A 596 2.89 16.19 3.10
N PRO A 597 3.33 15.44 2.08
CA PRO A 597 4.07 14.21 2.31
C PRO A 597 5.35 14.38 3.14
N GLU A 598 6.08 15.48 2.93
CA GLU A 598 7.41 15.72 3.53
C GLU A 598 7.36 16.60 4.80
N ARG A 599 6.24 17.29 5.05
CA ARG A 599 6.15 18.24 6.16
C ARG A 599 4.75 18.52 6.65
N ALA A 600 4.65 18.85 7.93
CA ALA A 600 3.47 19.40 8.56
C ALA A 600 3.80 20.68 9.33
N VAL A 601 3.01 21.72 9.09
CA VAL A 601 3.21 23.05 9.68
C VAL A 601 1.93 23.52 10.36
N MET A 602 2.01 23.88 11.64
CA MET A 602 0.99 24.65 12.35
C MET A 602 1.51 26.06 12.57
N SER A 603 0.76 27.08 12.14
CA SER A 603 1.21 28.48 12.26
C SER A 603 0.06 29.44 12.54
N GLY A 604 0.38 30.52 13.25
CA GLY A 604 -0.54 31.59 13.60
C GLY A 604 0.18 32.90 13.87
N GLU A 605 -0.48 33.83 14.56
CA GLU A 605 0.14 35.10 14.94
C GLU A 605 1.25 34.86 15.97
N GLY A 606 2.51 35.06 15.57
CA GLY A 606 3.65 35.06 16.49
C GLY A 606 4.31 33.70 16.76
N TYR A 607 3.86 32.61 16.13
CA TYR A 607 4.50 31.30 16.28
C TYR A 607 4.45 30.44 15.00
N SER A 608 5.37 29.48 14.89
CA SER A 608 5.38 28.45 13.84
C SER A 608 5.93 27.13 14.38
N LEU A 609 5.19 26.05 14.19
CA LEU A 609 5.58 24.67 14.53
C LEU A 609 5.70 23.88 13.24
N GLU A 610 6.88 23.37 12.93
CA GLU A 610 7.16 22.58 11.75
C GLU A 610 7.68 21.20 12.15
N ALA A 611 7.09 20.16 11.60
CA ALA A 611 7.54 18.78 11.67
C ALA A 611 7.92 18.35 10.25
N VAL A 612 9.15 17.91 10.06
CA VAL A 612 9.74 17.52 8.76
C VAL A 612 10.02 16.03 8.78
N ASP A 613 9.60 15.34 7.74
CA ASP A 613 9.82 13.89 7.49
C ASP A 613 9.21 12.94 8.54
N PHE A 614 8.28 13.43 9.38
CA PHE A 614 7.50 12.58 10.28
C PHE A 614 6.49 11.71 9.51
N ASP A 615 6.46 10.39 9.78
CA ASP A 615 5.51 9.46 9.15
C ASP A 615 4.05 9.84 9.42
N TYR A 616 3.77 10.28 10.66
CA TYR A 616 2.43 10.61 11.12
C TYR A 616 2.35 12.02 11.69
N ALA A 617 1.81 12.96 10.92
CA ALA A 617 1.59 14.31 11.41
C ALA A 617 0.12 14.62 11.70
N HIS A 618 -0.13 15.21 12.86
CA HIS A 618 -1.43 15.60 13.35
C HIS A 618 -1.50 17.10 13.65
N GLY A 619 -2.32 17.82 12.88
CA GLY A 619 -2.77 19.16 13.26
C GLY A 619 -3.94 19.05 14.23
N MET A 620 -3.81 19.65 15.42
CA MET A 620 -4.82 19.63 16.48
C MET A 620 -5.43 21.02 16.66
N ARG A 621 -6.69 21.16 16.25
CA ARG A 621 -7.50 22.31 16.64
C ARG A 621 -8.13 22.04 18.00
N THR A 622 -7.65 22.70 19.05
CA THR A 622 -8.12 22.53 20.43
C THR A 622 -8.61 23.83 21.06
N GLN A 623 -8.22 24.96 20.49
CA GLN A 623 -8.54 26.29 20.99
C GLN A 623 -9.58 26.97 20.08
N GLY A 624 -10.02 28.17 20.45
CA GLY A 624 -10.95 28.93 19.58
C GLY A 624 -10.21 29.52 18.38
N GLY A 625 -10.94 29.98 17.36
CA GLY A 625 -10.31 30.47 16.14
C GLY A 625 -11.17 30.20 14.91
N ASN A 626 -10.88 30.91 13.81
CA ASN A 626 -11.37 30.55 12.47
C ASN A 626 -10.27 29.77 11.74
N ASP A 627 -10.01 28.56 12.22
CA ASP A 627 -8.84 27.77 11.83
C ASP A 627 -9.09 27.00 10.53
N VAL A 628 -8.05 26.86 9.72
CA VAL A 628 -8.11 26.16 8.43
C VAL A 628 -7.01 25.11 8.36
N ALA A 629 -7.35 23.90 7.89
CA ALA A 629 -6.37 22.89 7.54
C ALA A 629 -6.28 22.71 6.02
N ARG A 630 -5.06 22.60 5.49
CA ARG A 630 -4.77 22.29 4.10
C ARG A 630 -3.96 21.00 4.00
N LEU A 631 -4.41 20.04 3.22
CA LEU A 631 -3.73 18.75 3.00
C LEU A 631 -3.36 18.58 1.52
N TYR A 632 -2.16 18.08 1.22
CA TYR A 632 -1.64 17.89 -0.13
C TYR A 632 -1.12 16.47 -0.37
N ASP A 633 -1.45 15.95 -1.56
CA ASP A 633 -1.12 14.61 -2.05
C ASP A 633 0.37 14.42 -2.36
N SER A 634 0.73 13.18 -2.65
CA SER A 634 2.01 12.79 -3.21
C SER A 634 1.88 12.57 -4.73
N PRO A 635 2.99 12.33 -5.45
CA PRO A 635 2.91 11.90 -6.84
C PRO A 635 2.29 10.50 -7.05
N GLY A 636 2.12 9.72 -5.97
CA GLY A 636 1.53 8.38 -5.96
C GLY A 636 -0.01 8.40 -5.93
N ASN A 637 -0.65 7.24 -5.75
CA ASN A 637 -2.10 7.18 -5.59
C ASN A 637 -2.48 7.42 -4.13
N ASP A 638 -3.19 8.51 -3.87
CA ASP A 638 -3.52 8.96 -2.52
C ASP A 638 -5.01 8.74 -2.17
N ILE A 639 -5.26 8.55 -0.87
CA ILE A 639 -6.60 8.40 -0.30
C ILE A 639 -6.85 9.49 0.72
N LEU A 640 -7.89 10.29 0.47
CA LEU A 640 -8.46 11.19 1.46
C LEU A 640 -9.69 10.58 2.12
N GLU A 641 -9.69 10.52 3.46
CA GLU A 641 -10.89 10.26 4.26
C GLU A 641 -11.29 11.52 5.03
N GLY A 642 -12.42 12.11 4.66
CA GLY A 642 -12.99 13.31 5.28
C GLY A 642 -14.17 13.01 6.20
N ARG A 643 -14.09 13.47 7.45
CA ARG A 643 -15.16 13.44 8.46
C ARG A 643 -15.17 14.73 9.26
N GLN A 644 -16.29 15.07 9.90
CA GLN A 644 -16.39 16.28 10.73
C GLN A 644 -15.28 16.39 11.81
N LEU A 645 -14.97 15.29 12.50
CA LEU A 645 -14.02 15.32 13.61
C LEU A 645 -12.56 15.19 13.18
N TYR A 646 -12.31 14.64 12.00
CA TYR A 646 -10.98 14.57 11.42
C TYR A 646 -11.05 14.39 9.91
N THR A 647 -10.11 14.99 9.20
CA THR A 647 -9.86 14.70 7.80
C THR A 647 -8.42 14.27 7.65
N ARG A 648 -8.19 13.25 6.84
CA ARG A 648 -6.88 12.65 6.70
C ARG A 648 -6.54 12.30 5.26
N MET A 649 -5.28 12.49 4.92
CA MET A 649 -4.70 12.14 3.63
C MET A 649 -3.62 11.09 3.87
N VAL A 650 -3.71 10.01 3.11
CA VAL A 650 -2.88 8.82 3.22
C VAL A 650 -2.27 8.60 1.84
N GLY A 651 -0.96 8.52 1.79
CA GLY A 651 -0.23 7.98 0.65
C GLY A 651 0.77 6.94 1.12
N ASP A 652 1.69 6.61 0.25
CA ASP A 652 2.77 5.66 0.53
C ASP A 652 3.80 6.29 1.48
N GLY A 653 4.06 5.66 2.63
CA GLY A 653 5.05 6.14 3.61
C GLY A 653 4.72 7.45 4.33
N PHE A 654 3.51 8.01 4.17
CA PHE A 654 3.13 9.20 4.93
C PHE A 654 1.64 9.26 5.26
N PHE A 655 1.35 9.99 6.33
CA PHE A 655 0.00 10.26 6.74
C PHE A 655 -0.16 11.61 7.46
N VAL A 656 -0.97 12.50 6.88
CA VAL A 656 -1.32 13.79 7.50
C VAL A 656 -2.78 13.86 7.91
N ARG A 657 -3.06 14.29 9.14
CA ARG A 657 -4.43 14.38 9.69
C ARG A 657 -4.70 15.69 10.42
N ALA A 658 -5.71 16.40 9.94
CA ALA A 658 -6.31 17.52 10.63
C ALA A 658 -7.44 17.03 11.56
N LYS A 659 -7.38 17.36 12.86
CA LYS A 659 -8.42 17.01 13.85
C LYS A 659 -9.16 18.27 14.32
N GLN A 660 -10.50 18.20 14.31
CA GLN A 660 -11.45 19.22 14.78
C GLN A 660 -11.43 20.58 14.04
N PHE A 661 -10.78 20.68 12.89
CA PHE A 661 -10.80 21.90 12.08
C PHE A 661 -12.19 22.15 11.48
N PRO A 662 -12.75 23.37 11.58
CA PRO A 662 -14.04 23.71 10.99
C PRO A 662 -13.98 23.80 9.45
N VAL A 663 -12.81 24.08 8.89
CA VAL A 663 -12.59 24.09 7.43
C VAL A 663 -11.37 23.24 7.11
N VAL A 664 -11.56 22.24 6.25
CA VAL A 664 -10.46 21.47 5.66
C VAL A 664 -10.51 21.60 4.15
N GLU A 665 -9.37 21.92 3.54
CA GLU A 665 -9.17 21.98 2.09
C GLU A 665 -8.10 20.94 1.72
N ALA A 666 -8.43 19.98 0.86
CA ALA A 666 -7.50 18.96 0.40
C ALA A 666 -7.28 19.08 -1.11
N TYR A 667 -6.04 18.88 -1.54
CA TYR A 667 -5.61 19.05 -2.92
C TYR A 667 -4.90 17.79 -3.41
N ALA A 668 -5.34 17.29 -4.55
CA ALA A 668 -4.69 16.27 -5.36
C ALA A 668 -4.12 16.93 -6.62
N VAL A 669 -2.84 17.32 -6.59
CA VAL A 669 -2.18 18.13 -7.63
C VAL A 669 -0.83 17.60 -8.07
N ALA A 670 -0.28 16.59 -7.39
CA ALA A 670 1.06 16.06 -7.61
C ALA A 670 1.12 14.87 -8.59
N GLY A 671 -0.02 14.24 -8.89
CA GLY A 671 -0.13 13.13 -9.84
C GLY A 671 -1.00 12.03 -9.28
N GLY A 672 -0.87 10.79 -9.78
CA GLY A 672 -1.61 9.66 -9.23
C GLY A 672 -3.06 9.51 -9.69
N MET A 673 -3.71 8.48 -9.16
CA MET A 673 -5.16 8.24 -9.23
C MET A 673 -5.73 8.35 -7.82
N ASP A 674 -6.29 9.50 -7.49
CA ASP A 674 -6.62 9.85 -6.11
C ASP A 674 -8.10 9.69 -5.79
N VAL A 675 -8.36 9.28 -4.55
CA VAL A 675 -9.72 8.99 -4.07
C VAL A 675 -10.06 9.84 -2.87
N ALA A 676 -11.12 10.65 -2.98
CA ALA A 676 -11.70 11.34 -1.83
C ALA A 676 -12.98 10.64 -1.34
N SER A 677 -13.06 10.36 -0.04
CA SER A 677 -14.24 9.81 0.63
C SER A 677 -14.71 10.72 1.76
N LEU A 678 -15.84 11.40 1.56
CA LEU A 678 -16.44 12.34 2.51
C LEU A 678 -17.67 11.72 3.17
N THR A 679 -17.69 11.68 4.50
CA THR A 679 -18.78 11.04 5.27
C THR A 679 -19.53 12.04 6.15
N ASP A 680 -20.86 11.95 6.11
CA ASP A 680 -21.83 12.75 6.86
C ASP A 680 -21.77 12.57 8.39
N THR A 681 -22.65 13.30 9.07
CA THR A 681 -22.90 13.20 10.50
C THR A 681 -24.37 12.79 10.73
N PRO A 682 -24.85 12.70 11.98
CA PRO A 682 -26.29 12.57 12.22
C PRO A 682 -27.12 13.81 11.85
N GLY A 683 -26.48 14.95 11.56
CA GLY A 683 -27.09 16.22 11.16
C GLY A 683 -27.62 16.22 9.72
N ASP A 684 -28.04 17.38 9.21
CA ASP A 684 -28.43 17.54 7.81
C ASP A 684 -27.21 18.07 7.03
N GLU A 685 -26.73 17.32 6.05
CA GLU A 685 -25.56 17.66 5.25
C GLU A 685 -25.87 17.89 3.76
N THR A 686 -25.03 18.69 3.11
CA THR A 686 -25.01 18.85 1.65
C THR A 686 -23.67 18.41 1.08
N PHE A 687 -23.71 17.41 0.18
CA PHE A 687 -22.58 16.98 -0.63
C PHE A 687 -22.72 17.54 -2.05
N THR A 688 -21.70 18.22 -2.55
CA THR A 688 -21.64 18.70 -3.94
C THR A 688 -20.39 18.14 -4.61
N ALA A 689 -20.51 17.59 -5.81
CA ALA A 689 -19.35 17.11 -6.58
C ALA A 689 -19.48 17.46 -8.06
N ASP A 690 -18.37 17.86 -8.65
CA ASP A 690 -18.20 18.17 -10.07
C ASP A 690 -16.83 17.64 -10.55
N PRO A 691 -16.46 17.77 -11.83
CA PRO A 691 -15.19 17.24 -12.35
C PRO A 691 -13.93 17.85 -11.72
N SER A 692 -14.03 19.02 -11.08
CA SER A 692 -12.90 19.69 -10.42
C SER A 692 -12.70 19.27 -8.96
N GLY A 693 -13.70 18.63 -8.34
CA GLY A 693 -13.62 18.21 -6.93
C GLY A 693 -14.98 18.02 -6.26
N ALA A 694 -14.97 18.05 -4.93
CA ALA A 694 -16.18 17.91 -4.12
C ALA A 694 -16.15 18.72 -2.82
N GLU A 695 -17.32 18.98 -2.27
CA GLU A 695 -17.51 19.63 -0.98
C GLU A 695 -18.56 18.85 -0.16
N LEU A 696 -18.26 18.59 1.10
CA LEU A 696 -19.24 18.16 2.10
C LEU A 696 -19.37 19.25 3.16
N SER A 697 -20.59 19.73 3.39
CA SER A 697 -20.87 20.78 4.36
C SER A 697 -22.02 20.39 5.28
N GLY A 698 -21.89 20.76 6.55
CA GLY A 698 -22.89 20.56 7.60
C GLY A 698 -22.78 21.65 8.67
N ASP A 699 -23.44 21.46 9.81
CA ASP A 699 -23.39 22.44 10.88
C ASP A 699 -21.98 22.56 11.47
N GLY A 700 -21.36 23.74 11.32
CA GLY A 700 -20.05 24.06 11.89
C GLY A 700 -18.84 23.42 11.21
N TYR A 701 -18.98 22.76 10.06
CA TYR A 701 -17.84 22.22 9.32
C TYR A 701 -18.01 22.24 7.80
N THR A 702 -16.88 22.31 7.08
CA THR A 702 -16.82 22.16 5.63
C THR A 702 -15.53 21.44 5.23
N ILE A 703 -15.64 20.43 4.38
CA ILE A 703 -14.51 19.72 3.79
C ILE A 703 -14.57 19.90 2.29
N ARG A 704 -13.55 20.53 1.71
CA ARG A 704 -13.38 20.75 0.27
C ARG A 704 -12.24 19.89 -0.24
N VAL A 705 -12.45 19.26 -1.38
CA VAL A 705 -11.44 18.47 -2.06
C VAL A 705 -11.37 18.94 -3.51
N ALA A 706 -10.16 19.08 -4.04
CA ALA A 706 -9.93 19.52 -5.42
C ALA A 706 -8.88 18.63 -6.09
N GLY A 707 -9.09 18.33 -7.38
CA GLY A 707 -8.14 17.56 -8.20
C GLY A 707 -8.24 16.03 -8.10
N PHE A 708 -9.04 15.49 -7.17
CA PHE A 708 -9.23 14.04 -7.01
C PHE A 708 -10.02 13.43 -8.18
N ASP A 709 -9.53 12.33 -8.76
CA ASP A 709 -10.17 11.61 -9.86
C ASP A 709 -11.52 10.98 -9.45
N TYR A 710 -11.58 10.50 -8.20
CA TYR A 710 -12.72 9.74 -7.69
C TYR A 710 -13.28 10.35 -6.41
N ASN A 711 -14.43 11.00 -6.53
CA ASN A 711 -15.09 11.67 -5.41
C ASN A 711 -16.27 10.85 -4.88
N HIS A 712 -16.25 10.51 -3.60
CA HIS A 712 -17.29 9.74 -2.92
C HIS A 712 -17.91 10.53 -1.77
N GLY A 713 -19.24 10.70 -1.81
CA GLY A 713 -20.03 11.16 -0.67
C GLY A 713 -20.80 10.00 -0.03
N TYR A 714 -20.91 10.01 1.31
CA TYR A 714 -21.68 9.02 2.08
C TYR A 714 -22.63 9.69 3.07
N GLY A 715 -23.95 9.49 2.90
CA GLY A 715 -25.02 9.87 3.84
C GLY A 715 -25.45 8.69 4.73
N ARG A 716 -24.62 8.25 5.68
CA ARG A 716 -24.80 7.01 6.46
C ARG A 716 -25.40 7.22 7.86
N PHE A 717 -25.28 8.40 8.45
CA PHE A 717 -25.41 8.58 9.90
C PHE A 717 -26.70 9.26 10.36
N GLY A 718 -27.58 9.70 9.47
CA GLY A 718 -28.84 10.30 9.87
C GLY A 718 -29.36 11.26 8.82
N GLY A 719 -29.87 12.41 9.26
CA GLY A 719 -30.09 13.54 8.37
C GLY A 719 -31.21 13.48 7.33
N ASN A 720 -31.50 14.65 6.78
CA ASN A 720 -32.15 14.85 5.49
C ASN A 720 -31.13 15.27 4.46
N ASP A 721 -30.11 14.44 4.26
CA ASP A 721 -28.95 14.81 3.46
C ASP A 721 -29.27 14.92 1.97
N VAL A 722 -28.60 15.88 1.33
CA VAL A 722 -28.76 16.18 -0.09
C VAL A 722 -27.41 16.03 -0.80
N ALA A 723 -27.42 15.34 -1.93
CA ALA A 723 -26.28 15.30 -2.85
C ALA A 723 -26.59 16.03 -4.16
N HIS A 724 -25.64 16.81 -4.66
CA HIS A 724 -25.63 17.44 -5.97
C HIS A 724 -24.43 16.94 -6.77
N LEU A 725 -24.68 16.32 -7.92
CA LEU A 725 -23.64 15.83 -8.84
C LEU A 725 -23.73 16.61 -10.15
N TYR A 726 -22.60 17.10 -10.66
CA TYR A 726 -22.50 17.87 -11.90
C TYR A 726 -21.57 17.18 -12.91
N ASP A 727 -21.85 17.41 -14.19
CA ASP A 727 -21.18 16.80 -15.33
C ASP A 727 -20.05 17.66 -15.93
N THR A 728 -19.52 17.23 -17.07
CA THR A 728 -18.69 18.05 -17.96
C THR A 728 -19.53 18.57 -19.14
N PRO A 729 -19.02 19.52 -19.95
CA PRO A 729 -19.65 19.86 -21.23
C PRO A 729 -19.54 18.78 -22.34
N GLY A 730 -19.09 17.56 -22.01
CA GLY A 730 -18.92 16.44 -22.93
C GLY A 730 -20.03 15.39 -22.77
N ASP A 731 -19.89 14.24 -23.42
CA ASP A 731 -20.86 13.15 -23.28
C ASP A 731 -20.65 12.41 -21.95
N ASP A 732 -21.57 12.56 -21.01
CA ASP A 732 -21.48 11.97 -19.68
C ASP A 732 -22.49 10.82 -19.46
N ARG A 733 -22.17 9.94 -18.51
CA ARG A 733 -22.97 8.76 -18.18
C ARG A 733 -23.35 8.73 -16.72
N VAL A 734 -24.62 8.42 -16.46
CA VAL A 734 -25.17 8.33 -15.12
C VAL A 734 -25.73 6.95 -14.86
N GLN A 735 -25.46 6.43 -13.66
CA GLN A 735 -26.03 5.20 -13.14
C GLN A 735 -26.70 5.47 -11.81
N VAL A 736 -28.00 5.21 -11.74
CA VAL A 736 -28.77 5.18 -10.50
C VAL A 736 -29.07 3.73 -10.16
N MET A 737 -28.62 3.29 -8.98
CA MET A 737 -28.81 1.94 -8.48
C MET A 737 -29.28 1.99 -7.01
N TYR A 738 -29.57 0.82 -6.43
CA TYR A 738 -29.93 0.73 -5.01
C TYR A 738 -28.89 1.42 -4.12
N ARG A 739 -29.30 2.52 -3.48
CA ARG A 739 -28.52 3.31 -2.53
C ARG A 739 -27.37 4.15 -3.07
N PHE A 740 -27.27 4.36 -4.39
CA PHE A 740 -26.30 5.33 -4.91
C PHE A 740 -26.64 5.86 -6.30
N ALA A 741 -26.11 7.06 -6.60
CA ALA A 741 -25.95 7.58 -7.95
C ALA A 741 -24.47 7.77 -8.26
N LYS A 742 -24.08 7.49 -9.50
CA LYS A 742 -22.74 7.72 -10.04
C LYS A 742 -22.86 8.51 -11.33
N ILE A 743 -22.12 9.61 -11.45
CA ILE A 743 -21.87 10.31 -12.72
C ILE A 743 -20.43 10.07 -13.13
N MET A 744 -20.18 9.83 -14.42
CA MET A 744 -18.86 9.52 -14.95
C MET A 744 -18.68 10.02 -16.38
N GLY A 745 -17.51 10.61 -16.63
CA GLY A 745 -17.01 10.97 -17.95
C GLY A 745 -15.84 10.08 -18.36
N THR A 746 -14.89 10.65 -19.11
CA THR A 746 -13.71 9.90 -19.61
C THR A 746 -12.71 9.60 -18.49
N ASP A 747 -12.38 10.60 -17.67
CA ASP A 747 -11.27 10.54 -16.71
C ASP A 747 -11.70 10.88 -15.27
N TYR A 748 -13.00 10.88 -14.97
CA TYR A 748 -13.48 11.17 -13.61
C TYR A 748 -14.76 10.38 -13.29
N PHE A 749 -15.02 10.16 -12.01
CA PHE A 749 -16.39 9.93 -11.56
C PHE A 749 -16.66 10.50 -10.18
N ALA A 750 -17.90 10.95 -9.98
CA ALA A 750 -18.42 11.30 -8.67
C ALA A 750 -19.54 10.34 -8.27
N ARG A 751 -19.60 9.97 -6.98
CA ARG A 751 -20.58 9.02 -6.47
C ARG A 751 -21.18 9.46 -5.13
N ALA A 752 -22.49 9.64 -5.11
CA ALA A 752 -23.26 9.89 -3.91
C ALA A 752 -23.92 8.58 -3.43
N LYS A 753 -23.64 8.15 -2.19
CA LYS A 753 -24.17 6.91 -1.61
C LYS A 753 -25.01 7.23 -0.37
N TYR A 754 -26.16 6.57 -0.25
CA TYR A 754 -27.07 6.60 0.91
C TYR A 754 -27.75 7.96 1.20
N PHE A 755 -27.56 8.98 0.36
CA PHE A 755 -28.26 10.27 0.50
C PHE A 755 -29.75 10.11 0.27
N LYS A 756 -30.55 10.73 1.15
CA LYS A 756 -32.02 10.72 1.05
C LYS A 756 -32.52 11.38 -0.23
N ASN A 757 -31.84 12.43 -0.68
CA ASN A 757 -32.13 13.13 -1.92
C ASN A 757 -30.85 13.32 -2.73
N THR A 758 -30.82 12.82 -3.96
CA THR A 758 -29.70 13.02 -4.88
C THR A 758 -30.18 13.71 -6.15
N GLN A 759 -29.56 14.83 -6.47
CA GLN A 759 -29.77 15.58 -7.70
C GLN A 759 -28.56 15.43 -8.62
N ILE A 760 -28.81 15.09 -9.88
CA ILE A 760 -27.78 15.00 -10.92
C ILE A 760 -28.10 16.01 -12.01
N HIS A 761 -27.16 16.89 -12.31
CA HIS A 761 -27.30 17.96 -13.29
C HIS A 761 -26.32 17.72 -14.42
N THR A 762 -26.85 17.53 -15.63
CA THR A 762 -26.04 17.51 -16.85
C THR A 762 -26.25 18.80 -17.64
N SER A 763 -25.30 19.09 -18.53
CA SER A 763 -25.12 20.37 -19.21
C SER A 763 -25.25 20.21 -20.72
N THR A 764 -24.18 20.39 -21.48
CA THR A 764 -24.15 20.13 -22.92
C THR A 764 -23.43 18.82 -23.15
N GLY A 765 -23.87 18.05 -24.12
CA GLY A 765 -23.33 16.72 -24.38
C GLY A 765 -24.43 15.86 -24.98
N ASN A 766 -24.15 14.59 -25.24
CA ASN A 766 -25.17 13.57 -25.41
C ASN A 766 -25.19 12.69 -24.15
N ASP A 767 -25.93 13.14 -23.15
CA ASP A 767 -25.87 12.60 -21.80
C ASP A 767 -26.88 11.47 -21.59
N THR A 768 -26.41 10.40 -20.95
CA THR A 768 -27.19 9.16 -20.82
C THR A 768 -27.36 8.74 -19.37
N ALA A 769 -28.54 8.24 -19.00
CA ALA A 769 -28.82 7.71 -17.67
C ALA A 769 -29.39 6.30 -17.72
N VAL A 770 -28.83 5.40 -16.92
CA VAL A 770 -29.45 4.11 -16.57
C VAL A 770 -29.98 4.20 -15.15
N VAL A 771 -31.29 3.97 -14.99
CA VAL A 771 -32.00 4.11 -13.72
C VAL A 771 -32.61 2.76 -13.33
N LEU A 772 -32.15 2.17 -12.23
CA LEU A 772 -32.65 0.88 -11.75
C LEU A 772 -33.59 1.05 -10.56
N ASP A 773 -34.61 0.19 -10.51
CA ASP A 773 -35.52 0.03 -9.37
C ASP A 773 -34.83 -0.61 -8.14
N THR A 774 -35.64 -0.80 -7.11
CA THR A 774 -35.34 -1.54 -5.89
C THR A 774 -36.26 -2.76 -5.80
N ALA A 775 -36.16 -3.54 -4.72
CA ALA A 775 -37.11 -4.63 -4.47
C ALA A 775 -38.45 -4.15 -3.86
N GLY A 776 -38.64 -2.84 -3.74
CA GLY A 776 -39.85 -2.20 -3.21
C GLY A 776 -40.72 -1.63 -4.33
N ASN A 777 -41.81 -0.95 -3.98
CA ASN A 777 -42.61 -0.26 -5.00
C ASN A 777 -41.95 1.07 -5.35
N ASP A 778 -41.57 1.21 -6.62
CA ASP A 778 -40.84 2.36 -7.12
C ASP A 778 -41.66 3.17 -8.13
N PHE A 779 -41.46 4.49 -8.13
CA PHE A 779 -42.15 5.43 -9.01
C PHE A 779 -41.14 6.19 -9.85
N PHE A 780 -41.12 5.90 -11.15
CA PHE A 780 -40.32 6.61 -12.14
C PHE A 780 -41.17 7.65 -12.87
N THR A 781 -40.65 8.86 -13.05
CA THR A 781 -41.21 9.91 -13.92
C THR A 781 -40.11 10.42 -14.83
N GLY A 782 -40.32 10.42 -16.14
CA GLY A 782 -39.40 11.01 -17.12
C GLY A 782 -40.10 12.04 -17.98
N SER A 783 -39.39 13.11 -18.32
CA SER A 783 -39.79 14.19 -19.22
C SER A 783 -38.64 14.54 -20.17
N ALA A 784 -38.89 15.44 -21.13
CA ALA A 784 -37.85 15.93 -22.04
C ALA A 784 -36.70 16.71 -21.35
N SER A 785 -36.85 17.12 -20.09
CA SER A 785 -35.83 17.91 -19.38
C SER A 785 -35.28 17.25 -18.12
N ASP A 786 -35.98 16.26 -17.59
CA ASP A 786 -35.67 15.69 -16.28
C ASP A 786 -36.24 14.30 -16.08
N PHE A 787 -35.64 13.56 -15.16
CA PHE A 787 -36.23 12.34 -14.61
C PHE A 787 -36.26 12.39 -13.09
N LYS A 788 -37.16 11.60 -12.51
CA LYS A 788 -37.25 11.39 -11.07
C LYS A 788 -37.58 9.93 -10.76
N LEU A 789 -36.78 9.32 -9.90
CA LEU A 789 -37.06 8.03 -9.28
C LEU A 789 -37.34 8.24 -7.80
N VAL A 790 -38.51 7.80 -7.33
CA VAL A 790 -38.85 7.76 -5.90
C VAL A 790 -38.92 6.31 -5.47
N THR A 791 -38.04 5.95 -4.54
CA THR A 791 -37.99 4.62 -3.90
C THR A 791 -38.54 4.70 -2.47
N PRO A 792 -38.75 3.57 -1.78
CA PRO A 792 -39.16 3.59 -0.37
C PRO A 792 -38.20 4.31 0.58
N LYS A 793 -36.93 4.50 0.20
CA LYS A 793 -35.90 5.09 1.08
C LYS A 793 -35.33 6.40 0.57
N GLU A 794 -35.26 6.59 -0.75
CA GLU A 794 -34.43 7.60 -1.40
C GLU A 794 -35.15 8.20 -2.62
N THR A 795 -34.80 9.44 -2.95
CA THR A 795 -35.22 10.11 -4.18
C THR A 795 -34.00 10.47 -5.02
N PHE A 796 -34.06 10.14 -6.31
CA PHE A 796 -33.08 10.54 -7.31
C PHE A 796 -33.77 11.44 -8.34
N GLN A 797 -33.15 12.57 -8.67
CA GLN A 797 -33.65 13.50 -9.67
C GLN A 797 -32.52 13.88 -10.63
N GLY A 798 -32.71 13.63 -11.91
CA GLY A 798 -31.77 14.01 -12.96
C GLY A 798 -32.31 15.13 -13.83
N PHE A 799 -31.45 16.04 -14.29
CA PHE A 799 -31.78 17.15 -15.18
C PHE A 799 -30.82 17.18 -16.37
N GLY A 800 -31.33 17.46 -17.57
CA GLY A 800 -30.50 17.73 -18.76
C GLY A 800 -30.16 16.52 -19.65
N PHE A 801 -30.77 15.35 -19.42
CA PHE A 801 -30.42 14.12 -20.14
C PHE A 801 -31.07 13.99 -21.52
N ASP A 802 -30.29 13.55 -22.50
CA ASP A 802 -30.75 13.21 -23.85
C ASP A 802 -31.34 11.78 -23.93
N ASP A 803 -30.79 10.82 -23.19
CA ASP A 803 -31.29 9.43 -23.16
C ASP A 803 -31.43 8.92 -21.71
N VAL A 804 -32.64 8.49 -21.33
CA VAL A 804 -32.91 7.91 -20.01
C VAL A 804 -33.54 6.53 -20.15
N ASN A 805 -32.82 5.50 -19.67
CA ASN A 805 -33.27 4.12 -19.65
C ASN A 805 -33.55 3.64 -18.22
N ALA A 806 -34.81 3.67 -17.81
CA ALA A 806 -35.31 3.16 -16.56
C ALA A 806 -35.71 1.66 -16.67
N ILE A 807 -35.30 0.85 -15.70
CA ILE A 807 -35.51 -0.60 -15.69
C ILE A 807 -36.04 -1.06 -14.32
N ALA A 808 -37.22 -1.68 -14.30
CA ALA A 808 -37.82 -2.32 -13.13
C ALA A 808 -37.57 -3.84 -13.17
N LYS A 809 -36.51 -4.33 -12.49
CA LYS A 809 -36.10 -5.74 -12.53
C LYS A 809 -35.90 -6.39 -11.16
N TYR A 810 -35.89 -5.62 -10.08
CA TYR A 810 -35.64 -6.12 -8.72
C TYR A 810 -36.93 -6.44 -7.96
N GLY A 811 -38.09 -6.21 -8.59
CA GLY A 811 -39.40 -6.66 -8.17
C GLY A 811 -40.10 -5.64 -7.27
N GLY A 812 -41.42 -5.66 -7.25
CA GLY A 812 -42.20 -4.58 -6.68
C GLY A 812 -43.53 -4.49 -7.40
N GLN A 813 -44.26 -3.40 -7.18
CA GLN A 813 -45.31 -2.99 -8.10
C GLN A 813 -44.94 -1.60 -8.59
N ASP A 814 -44.31 -1.54 -9.75
CA ASP A 814 -43.59 -0.36 -10.20
C ASP A 814 -44.39 0.40 -11.25
N VAL A 815 -44.26 1.72 -11.19
CA VAL A 815 -45.03 2.64 -12.04
C VAL A 815 -44.10 3.61 -12.74
N ALA A 816 -44.19 3.68 -14.06
CA ALA A 816 -43.51 4.66 -14.88
C ALA A 816 -44.50 5.68 -15.47
N PHE A 817 -44.16 6.96 -15.34
CA PHE A 817 -44.82 8.08 -15.99
C PHE A 817 -43.88 8.65 -17.05
N LEU A 818 -44.28 8.63 -18.31
CA LEU A 818 -43.52 9.22 -19.42
C LEU A 818 -44.27 10.43 -19.94
N LEU A 819 -43.62 11.59 -19.93
CA LEU A 819 -44.20 12.87 -20.33
C LEU A 819 -43.58 13.30 -21.67
N ASP A 820 -44.41 13.85 -22.54
CA ASP A 820 -44.02 14.47 -23.82
C ASP A 820 -43.17 15.74 -23.65
N SER A 821 -42.80 16.38 -24.75
CA SER A 821 -42.25 17.72 -24.80
C SER A 821 -43.35 18.75 -25.10
N ALA A 822 -42.99 19.89 -25.67
CA ALA A 822 -43.97 20.83 -26.24
C ALA A 822 -44.09 20.72 -27.77
N GLY A 823 -43.24 19.88 -28.39
CA GLY A 823 -43.21 19.59 -29.81
C GLY A 823 -44.08 18.38 -30.15
N ASP A 824 -43.88 17.82 -31.35
CA ASP A 824 -44.58 16.61 -31.77
C ASP A 824 -43.79 15.38 -31.29
N ASP A 825 -44.40 14.56 -30.45
CA ASP A 825 -43.74 13.44 -29.79
C ASP A 825 -44.36 12.08 -30.16
N THR A 826 -43.57 11.02 -29.99
CA THR A 826 -44.00 9.64 -30.24
C THR A 826 -43.85 8.79 -29.00
N PHE A 827 -44.93 8.11 -28.61
CA PHE A 827 -44.91 7.05 -27.62
C PHE A 827 -45.06 5.68 -28.28
N VAL A 828 -44.22 4.71 -27.91
CA VAL A 828 -44.31 3.31 -28.31
C VAL A 828 -44.38 2.44 -27.05
N GLY A 829 -45.48 1.72 -26.88
CA GLY A 829 -45.67 0.75 -25.79
C GLY A 829 -45.83 -0.66 -26.32
N GLU A 830 -45.09 -1.61 -25.76
CA GLU A 830 -45.13 -3.04 -26.10
C GLU A 830 -44.88 -3.87 -24.84
N GLY A 831 -45.89 -4.64 -24.41
CA GLY A 831 -45.82 -5.38 -23.14
C GLY A 831 -45.46 -4.47 -21.95
N SER A 832 -44.42 -4.85 -21.19
CA SER A 832 -43.90 -4.06 -20.06
C SER A 832 -42.82 -3.05 -20.46
N ILE A 833 -42.77 -2.64 -21.73
CA ILE A 833 -41.83 -1.64 -22.24
C ILE A 833 -42.61 -0.44 -22.79
N GLY A 834 -42.18 0.77 -22.42
CA GLY A 834 -42.66 2.03 -22.97
C GLY A 834 -41.51 2.92 -23.36
N GLN A 835 -41.61 3.55 -24.51
CA GLN A 835 -40.62 4.48 -25.05
C GLN A 835 -41.30 5.78 -25.45
N MET A 836 -40.82 6.91 -24.96
CA MET A 836 -41.25 8.24 -25.37
C MET A 836 -40.06 8.95 -26.02
N SER A 837 -40.25 9.52 -27.20
CA SER A 837 -39.18 10.23 -27.91
C SER A 837 -39.70 11.44 -28.65
N GLY A 838 -38.88 12.48 -28.69
CA GLY A 838 -39.11 13.70 -29.45
C GLY A 838 -37.79 14.33 -29.87
N ASP A 839 -37.84 15.61 -30.25
CA ASP A 839 -36.65 16.37 -30.60
C ASP A 839 -35.71 16.49 -29.38
N GLY A 840 -34.54 15.86 -29.46
CA GLY A 840 -33.47 15.98 -28.47
C GLY A 840 -33.64 15.17 -27.18
N TYR A 841 -34.59 14.24 -27.11
CA TYR A 841 -34.70 13.35 -25.96
C TYR A 841 -35.30 11.98 -26.29
N HIS A 842 -34.86 10.96 -25.54
CA HIS A 842 -35.39 9.59 -25.55
C HIS A 842 -35.56 9.09 -24.13
N LEU A 843 -36.75 8.58 -23.81
CA LEU A 843 -37.07 7.94 -22.54
C LEU A 843 -37.48 6.51 -22.80
N ARG A 844 -36.92 5.58 -22.03
CA ARG A 844 -37.31 4.17 -22.03
C ARG A 844 -37.61 3.72 -20.62
N ALA A 845 -38.81 3.19 -20.40
CA ALA A 845 -39.19 2.46 -19.21
C ALA A 845 -39.37 0.98 -19.57
N ALA A 846 -38.62 0.09 -18.94
CA ALA A 846 -38.66 -1.34 -19.23
C ALA A 846 -38.94 -2.18 -17.99
N ALA A 847 -39.73 -3.24 -18.19
CA ALA A 847 -40.16 -4.18 -17.18
C ALA A 847 -41.04 -3.59 -16.04
N PHE A 848 -41.62 -2.41 -16.25
CA PHE A 848 -42.62 -1.83 -15.32
C PHE A 848 -44.00 -2.47 -15.54
N GLU A 849 -44.73 -2.79 -14.45
CA GLU A 849 -46.10 -3.32 -14.55
C GLU A 849 -47.08 -2.26 -15.05
N TYR A 850 -46.88 -0.99 -14.68
CA TYR A 850 -47.74 0.12 -15.10
C TYR A 850 -46.92 1.20 -15.80
N ILE A 851 -47.23 1.45 -17.07
CA ILE A 851 -46.63 2.54 -17.84
C ILE A 851 -47.73 3.50 -18.25
N HIS A 852 -47.52 4.78 -17.97
CA HIS A 852 -48.44 5.85 -18.27
C HIS A 852 -47.74 6.94 -19.08
N ALA A 853 -48.07 7.02 -20.36
CA ALA A 853 -47.65 8.09 -21.25
C ALA A 853 -48.68 9.22 -21.29
N TYR A 854 -48.21 10.46 -21.26
CA TYR A 854 -49.04 11.66 -21.31
C TYR A 854 -48.54 12.61 -22.39
N SER A 855 -49.42 12.93 -23.32
CA SER A 855 -49.32 14.13 -24.15
C SER A 855 -49.95 15.32 -23.41
N ARG A 856 -49.32 16.48 -23.53
CA ARG A 856 -49.65 17.77 -22.91
C ARG A 856 -49.77 18.85 -23.97
N SER A 857 -48.98 18.79 -25.04
CA SER A 857 -49.06 19.69 -26.20
C SER A 857 -48.18 19.20 -27.34
N GLY A 858 -48.65 19.36 -28.57
CA GLY A 858 -48.00 18.80 -29.74
C GLY A 858 -49.05 18.20 -30.65
N HIS A 859 -48.64 17.64 -31.78
CA HIS A 859 -49.43 16.65 -32.51
C HIS A 859 -48.79 15.27 -32.30
N ASP A 860 -49.22 14.58 -31.25
CA ASP A 860 -48.51 13.43 -30.72
C ASP A 860 -49.11 12.10 -31.17
N VAL A 861 -48.24 11.10 -31.32
CA VAL A 861 -48.62 9.77 -31.80
C VAL A 861 -48.29 8.69 -30.76
N ALA A 862 -49.25 7.84 -30.45
CA ALA A 862 -49.06 6.64 -29.64
C ALA A 862 -49.18 5.36 -30.47
N TYR A 863 -48.20 4.47 -30.34
CA TYR A 863 -48.22 3.10 -30.84
C TYR A 863 -48.35 2.14 -29.65
N LEU A 864 -49.43 1.35 -29.58
CA LEU A 864 -49.63 0.33 -28.55
C LEU A 864 -49.66 -1.07 -29.19
N LYS A 865 -48.73 -1.93 -28.81
CA LYS A 865 -48.62 -3.28 -29.36
C LYS A 865 -48.89 -4.32 -28.29
N GLY A 866 -49.79 -5.25 -28.61
CA GLY A 866 -50.05 -6.41 -27.79
C GLY A 866 -48.93 -7.45 -27.88
N THR A 867 -49.10 -8.50 -27.12
CA THR A 867 -48.14 -9.58 -26.89
C THR A 867 -48.58 -10.82 -27.67
N SER A 868 -48.06 -11.99 -27.29
CA SER A 868 -48.58 -13.28 -27.76
C SER A 868 -49.72 -13.83 -26.89
N GLY A 869 -50.14 -13.08 -25.87
CA GLY A 869 -51.24 -13.42 -24.96
C GLY A 869 -52.53 -12.71 -25.37
N ALA A 870 -53.64 -13.00 -24.70
CA ALA A 870 -54.89 -12.28 -24.94
C ALA A 870 -54.81 -10.86 -24.36
N ASP A 871 -54.93 -9.87 -25.23
CA ASP A 871 -54.78 -8.45 -24.92
C ASP A 871 -56.08 -7.68 -25.13
N THR A 872 -56.31 -6.65 -24.29
CA THR A 872 -57.52 -5.82 -24.37
C THR A 872 -57.19 -4.35 -24.52
N LEU A 873 -57.56 -3.76 -25.65
CA LEU A 873 -57.52 -2.32 -25.90
C LEU A 873 -58.85 -1.67 -25.51
N ASN A 874 -58.79 -0.58 -24.76
CA ASN A 874 -59.91 0.37 -24.58
C ASN A 874 -59.44 1.76 -24.99
N ALA A 875 -59.98 2.32 -26.07
CA ALA A 875 -59.60 3.63 -26.60
C ALA A 875 -60.78 4.61 -26.59
N ARG A 876 -60.57 5.76 -25.97
CA ARG A 876 -61.50 6.91 -25.90
C ARG A 876 -60.77 8.14 -26.42
N SER A 877 -61.52 9.18 -26.79
CA SER A 877 -60.95 10.45 -27.27
C SER A 877 -59.96 11.15 -26.32
N THR A 878 -59.88 10.75 -25.04
CA THR A 878 -58.98 11.36 -24.05
C THR A 878 -57.87 10.43 -23.57
N TYR A 879 -57.99 9.11 -23.79
CA TYR A 879 -56.97 8.13 -23.44
C TYR A 879 -57.25 6.77 -24.07
N ALA A 880 -56.20 5.99 -24.24
CA ALA A 880 -56.26 4.57 -24.54
C ALA A 880 -55.50 3.75 -23.50
N THR A 881 -55.98 2.55 -23.23
CA THR A 881 -55.28 1.55 -22.41
C THR A 881 -55.15 0.25 -23.18
N LEU A 882 -53.98 -0.37 -23.15
CA LEU A 882 -53.76 -1.73 -23.60
C LEU A 882 -53.30 -2.57 -22.42
N VAL A 883 -54.02 -3.67 -22.15
CA VAL A 883 -53.84 -4.48 -20.94
C VAL A 883 -53.70 -5.95 -21.32
N GLY A 884 -52.62 -6.57 -20.84
CA GLY A 884 -52.39 -8.01 -20.92
C GLY A 884 -52.20 -8.62 -19.53
N SER A 885 -51.67 -9.85 -19.45
CA SER A 885 -51.59 -10.59 -18.18
C SER A 885 -50.66 -9.97 -17.14
N ASN A 886 -49.57 -9.32 -17.56
CA ASN A 886 -48.50 -8.82 -16.68
C ASN A 886 -48.10 -7.37 -16.99
N TYR A 887 -48.92 -6.62 -17.72
CA TYR A 887 -48.59 -5.25 -18.08
C TYR A 887 -49.85 -4.40 -18.27
N PHE A 888 -49.71 -3.11 -17.97
CA PHE A 888 -50.72 -2.09 -18.19
C PHE A 888 -50.08 -0.89 -18.88
N LEU A 889 -50.48 -0.63 -20.13
CA LEU A 889 -50.10 0.58 -20.86
C LEU A 889 -51.26 1.56 -20.87
N ARG A 890 -50.98 2.84 -20.63
CA ARG A 890 -51.92 3.94 -20.87
C ARG A 890 -51.25 5.02 -21.69
N ALA A 891 -51.86 5.39 -22.82
CA ALA A 891 -51.55 6.59 -23.58
C ALA A 891 -52.67 7.61 -23.34
N LYS A 892 -52.37 8.78 -22.77
CA LYS A 892 -53.36 9.81 -22.46
C LYS A 892 -53.16 11.06 -23.31
N ALA A 893 -54.26 11.55 -23.88
CA ALA A 893 -54.35 12.80 -24.64
C ALA A 893 -53.55 12.87 -25.96
N PHE A 894 -53.11 11.74 -26.52
CA PHE A 894 -52.47 11.70 -27.84
C PHE A 894 -53.48 11.92 -28.97
N ASP A 895 -53.10 12.69 -29.99
CA ASP A 895 -53.93 12.99 -31.16
C ASP A 895 -54.17 11.75 -32.04
N VAL A 896 -53.16 10.89 -32.16
CA VAL A 896 -53.23 9.68 -32.98
C VAL A 896 -52.82 8.46 -32.17
N LEU A 897 -53.65 7.42 -32.23
CA LEU A 897 -53.37 6.09 -31.69
C LEU A 897 -53.30 5.08 -32.83
N TYR A 898 -52.20 4.34 -32.89
CA TYR A 898 -52.07 3.08 -33.62
C TYR A 898 -52.01 1.95 -32.60
N ALA A 899 -52.88 0.95 -32.71
CA ALA A 899 -52.86 -0.21 -31.86
C ALA A 899 -52.82 -1.50 -32.67
N GLU A 900 -51.97 -2.44 -32.26
CA GLU A 900 -51.81 -3.75 -32.88
C GLU A 900 -52.10 -4.84 -31.83
N GLY A 901 -52.97 -5.81 -32.16
CA GLY A 901 -53.40 -6.88 -31.24
C GLY A 901 -52.26 -7.84 -30.88
N GLY A 902 -51.45 -8.23 -31.85
CA GLY A 902 -50.36 -9.19 -31.65
C GLY A 902 -50.79 -10.60 -32.07
N GLU A 903 -50.34 -11.61 -31.34
CA GLU A 903 -50.89 -12.97 -31.44
C GLU A 903 -51.77 -13.21 -30.21
N GLY A 904 -52.95 -13.79 -30.36
CA GLY A 904 -53.81 -13.97 -29.19
C GLY A 904 -55.26 -14.11 -29.57
N ASN A 905 -56.13 -13.84 -28.61
CA ASN A 905 -57.53 -13.58 -28.90
C ASN A 905 -57.83 -12.22 -28.27
N ASP A 906 -57.57 -11.20 -29.06
CA ASP A 906 -57.44 -9.82 -28.65
C ASP A 906 -58.74 -9.06 -28.90
N VAL A 907 -59.03 -8.14 -27.99
CA VAL A 907 -60.26 -7.37 -28.00
C VAL A 907 -59.95 -5.89 -28.02
N ALA A 908 -60.43 -5.18 -29.05
CA ALA A 908 -60.41 -3.72 -29.07
C ALA A 908 -61.79 -3.12 -28.81
N ARG A 909 -61.84 -2.06 -28.01
CA ARG A 909 -63.04 -1.27 -27.75
C ARG A 909 -62.77 0.19 -28.03
N LEU A 910 -63.37 0.73 -29.08
CA LEU A 910 -63.27 2.12 -29.50
C LEU A 910 -64.55 2.88 -29.11
N PHE A 911 -64.38 4.00 -28.42
CA PHE A 911 -65.49 4.84 -27.97
C PHE A 911 -65.41 6.23 -28.62
N GLY A 912 -66.48 6.59 -29.30
CA GLY A 912 -66.75 7.90 -29.88
C GLY A 912 -67.16 8.93 -28.86
N THR A 913 -67.63 10.08 -29.35
CA THR A 913 -67.99 11.23 -28.55
C THR A 913 -69.48 11.55 -28.70
N ALA A 914 -69.89 12.78 -28.39
CA ALA A 914 -71.22 13.26 -28.76
C ALA A 914 -71.21 14.02 -30.11
N GLY A 915 -70.04 14.08 -30.74
CA GLY A 915 -69.81 14.67 -32.06
C GLY A 915 -70.02 13.65 -33.18
N ASN A 916 -69.63 13.99 -34.40
CA ASN A 916 -69.75 13.07 -35.52
C ASN A 916 -68.43 12.33 -35.71
N GLU A 917 -68.50 11.00 -35.75
CA GLU A 917 -67.34 10.16 -36.05
C GLU A 917 -67.47 9.42 -37.37
N THR A 918 -66.32 9.20 -38.00
CA THR A 918 -66.18 8.41 -39.22
C THR A 918 -65.37 7.15 -38.94
N VAL A 919 -65.89 5.99 -39.38
CA VAL A 919 -65.22 4.70 -39.30
C VAL A 919 -64.93 4.13 -40.68
N VAL A 920 -63.73 3.60 -40.87
CA VAL A 920 -63.34 2.79 -42.03
C VAL A 920 -62.91 1.43 -41.52
N ALA A 921 -63.58 0.37 -41.95
CA ALA A 921 -63.33 -1.00 -41.52
C ALA A 921 -62.94 -1.90 -42.69
N THR A 922 -61.76 -2.50 -42.61
CA THR A 922 -61.21 -3.44 -43.59
C THR A 922 -60.76 -4.71 -42.88
N ARG A 923 -60.39 -5.77 -43.63
CA ARG A 923 -59.85 -7.01 -43.04
C ARG A 923 -58.58 -6.79 -42.19
N SER A 924 -57.82 -5.73 -42.47
CA SER A 924 -56.51 -5.48 -41.83
C SER A 924 -56.50 -4.26 -40.91
N GLU A 925 -57.50 -3.40 -40.96
CA GLU A 925 -57.49 -2.15 -40.19
C GLU A 925 -58.93 -1.67 -39.94
N ILE A 926 -59.19 -1.25 -38.71
CA ILE A 926 -60.36 -0.47 -38.34
C ILE A 926 -59.88 0.89 -37.83
N MET A 927 -60.27 1.95 -38.53
CA MET A 927 -59.91 3.33 -38.23
C MET A 927 -61.16 4.10 -37.80
N MET A 928 -61.12 4.73 -36.63
CA MET A 928 -62.13 5.66 -36.15
C MET A 928 -61.53 7.07 -36.05
N GLN A 929 -62.21 8.05 -36.63
CA GLN A 929 -61.79 9.45 -36.59
C GLN A 929 -62.92 10.32 -36.08
N GLY A 930 -62.60 11.19 -35.12
CA GLY A 930 -63.48 12.24 -34.62
C GLY A 930 -62.74 13.58 -34.54
N ASP A 931 -63.36 14.57 -33.91
CA ASP A 931 -62.72 15.88 -33.72
C ASP A 931 -61.54 15.76 -32.73
N GLY A 932 -60.33 16.04 -33.21
CA GLY A 932 -59.11 16.03 -32.41
C GLY A 932 -58.57 14.65 -32.01
N PHE A 933 -59.09 13.55 -32.57
CA PHE A 933 -58.49 12.22 -32.33
C PHE A 933 -58.64 11.27 -33.53
N THR A 934 -57.68 10.37 -33.66
CA THR A 934 -57.70 9.26 -34.61
C THR A 934 -57.25 7.98 -33.93
N HIS A 935 -58.08 6.94 -33.96
CA HIS A 935 -57.71 5.60 -33.48
C HIS A 935 -57.67 4.61 -34.64
N ARG A 936 -56.56 3.87 -34.77
CA ARG A 936 -56.39 2.79 -35.75
C ARG A 936 -56.07 1.51 -35.02
N THR A 937 -56.81 0.45 -35.32
CA THR A 937 -56.57 -0.88 -34.76
C THR A 937 -56.33 -1.91 -35.86
N ASN A 938 -55.29 -2.72 -35.70
CA ASN A 938 -54.93 -3.82 -36.59
C ASN A 938 -54.73 -5.10 -35.77
N GLY A 939 -55.03 -6.27 -36.35
CA GLY A 939 -54.71 -7.56 -35.74
C GLY A 939 -55.51 -7.94 -34.49
N PHE A 940 -56.65 -7.30 -34.24
CA PHE A 940 -57.57 -7.71 -33.17
C PHE A 940 -58.66 -8.64 -33.73
N GLU A 941 -58.89 -9.79 -33.10
CA GLU A 941 -59.93 -10.76 -33.48
C GLU A 941 -61.34 -10.17 -33.28
N SER A 942 -61.54 -9.35 -32.24
CA SER A 942 -62.81 -8.70 -31.94
C SER A 942 -62.67 -7.20 -31.70
N VAL A 943 -63.33 -6.38 -32.52
CA VAL A 943 -63.33 -4.92 -32.39
C VAL A 943 -64.75 -4.39 -32.18
N PHE A 944 -64.98 -3.71 -31.07
CA PHE A 944 -66.25 -3.07 -30.74
C PHE A 944 -66.10 -1.56 -30.88
N VAL A 945 -66.89 -0.93 -31.73
CA VAL A 945 -66.86 0.53 -31.95
C VAL A 945 -68.21 1.10 -31.53
N ASN A 946 -68.20 2.10 -30.65
CA ASN A 946 -69.41 2.76 -30.17
C ASN A 946 -69.38 4.23 -30.57
N GLY A 947 -70.38 4.70 -31.34
CA GLY A 947 -70.48 6.10 -31.77
C GLY A 947 -70.77 7.08 -30.63
N ALA A 948 -71.42 6.64 -29.55
CA ALA A 948 -71.76 7.45 -28.37
C ALA A 948 -72.64 8.70 -28.62
N GLY A 949 -73.08 8.91 -29.86
CA GLY A 949 -74.15 9.81 -30.31
C GLY A 949 -73.62 10.90 -31.25
N GLY A 950 -74.40 11.28 -32.27
CA GLY A 950 -73.91 12.20 -33.30
C GLY A 950 -74.65 11.99 -34.61
N THR A 951 -73.97 12.24 -35.73
CA THR A 951 -74.32 11.68 -37.05
C THR A 951 -73.15 10.84 -37.53
N ASP A 952 -73.09 9.60 -37.04
CA ASP A 952 -71.92 8.73 -37.15
C ASP A 952 -71.97 7.89 -38.42
N GLN A 953 -70.87 7.86 -39.16
CA GLN A 953 -70.79 7.20 -40.46
C GLN A 953 -69.69 6.14 -40.46
N ALA A 954 -69.97 4.99 -41.06
CA ALA A 954 -69.03 3.91 -41.26
C ALA A 954 -68.96 3.51 -42.73
N SER A 955 -67.81 3.01 -43.16
CA SER A 955 -67.66 2.29 -44.42
C SER A 955 -66.89 1.00 -44.19
N SER A 956 -67.27 -0.06 -44.90
CA SER A 956 -66.58 -1.35 -44.83
C SER A 956 -66.11 -1.81 -46.21
N ASP A 957 -64.99 -2.52 -46.26
CA ASP A 957 -64.45 -3.13 -47.49
C ASP A 957 -64.22 -4.64 -47.30
N GLY A 958 -64.83 -5.44 -48.17
CA GLY A 958 -64.69 -6.90 -48.18
C GLY A 958 -65.36 -7.65 -47.02
N ALA A 959 -66.12 -6.94 -46.17
CA ALA A 959 -66.79 -7.49 -45.01
C ALA A 959 -68.15 -8.11 -45.39
N THR A 960 -68.55 -9.18 -44.71
CA THR A 960 -69.95 -9.60 -44.71
C THR A 960 -70.71 -8.79 -43.66
N VAL A 961 -71.81 -8.13 -44.06
CA VAL A 961 -72.66 -7.36 -43.13
C VAL A 961 -73.74 -8.25 -42.54
N GLY A 962 -73.69 -8.49 -41.24
CA GLY A 962 -74.78 -9.07 -40.45
C GLY A 962 -75.72 -7.97 -39.95
N GLY A 963 -77.05 -8.12 -40.15
CA GLY A 963 -78.06 -7.29 -39.49
C GLY A 963 -78.07 -7.48 -37.96
N GLN A 964 -79.10 -6.99 -37.25
CA GLN A 964 -79.29 -7.13 -35.78
C GLN A 964 -79.39 -8.61 -35.29
N TYR A 965 -78.35 -9.42 -35.48
CA TYR A 965 -78.34 -10.84 -35.19
C TYR A 965 -77.14 -11.20 -34.31
N GLU A 966 -77.47 -11.73 -33.14
CA GLU A 966 -76.56 -12.29 -32.14
C GLU A 966 -75.53 -13.28 -32.76
N PRO A 967 -74.26 -13.30 -32.30
CA PRO A 967 -73.15 -14.07 -32.91
C PRO A 967 -73.31 -15.60 -32.90
N SER A 968 -74.37 -16.11 -32.26
CA SER A 968 -74.57 -17.53 -31.93
C SER A 968 -74.68 -18.52 -33.11
N SER A 969 -74.64 -18.06 -34.37
CA SER A 969 -74.76 -18.92 -35.56
C SER A 969 -73.51 -18.97 -36.45
N LEU A 970 -72.46 -18.22 -36.09
CA LEU A 970 -71.21 -18.21 -36.83
C LEU A 970 -70.22 -19.19 -36.17
N ASN A 971 -69.58 -20.05 -36.96
CA ASN A 971 -68.51 -20.88 -36.44
C ASN A 971 -67.29 -19.99 -36.19
N ALA A 972 -66.94 -19.78 -34.91
CA ALA A 972 -65.83 -18.92 -34.50
C ALA A 972 -64.51 -19.31 -35.21
N ASP A 973 -64.33 -20.59 -35.55
CA ASP A 973 -63.15 -21.11 -36.26
C ASP A 973 -63.01 -20.60 -37.72
N GLN A 974 -64.04 -19.96 -38.27
CA GLN A 974 -64.04 -19.48 -39.67
C GLN A 974 -63.90 -17.96 -39.80
N ILE A 975 -64.01 -17.22 -38.69
CA ILE A 975 -63.93 -15.76 -38.67
C ILE A 975 -62.50 -15.34 -38.34
N THR A 976 -61.88 -14.56 -39.22
CA THR A 976 -60.55 -13.98 -38.95
C THR A 976 -60.64 -12.67 -38.18
N GLN A 977 -61.74 -11.94 -38.32
CA GLN A 977 -61.98 -10.70 -37.58
C GLN A 977 -63.48 -10.40 -37.49
N LEU A 978 -63.93 -9.96 -36.31
CA LEU A 978 -65.28 -9.46 -36.05
C LEU A 978 -65.22 -7.98 -35.66
N ALA A 979 -66.01 -7.14 -36.33
CA ALA A 979 -66.26 -5.76 -35.90
C ALA A 979 -67.74 -5.58 -35.55
N VAL A 980 -68.03 -4.93 -34.41
CA VAL A 980 -69.40 -4.57 -34.01
C VAL A 980 -69.48 -3.06 -33.85
N LEU A 981 -70.26 -2.41 -34.72
CA LEU A 981 -70.52 -0.98 -34.69
C LEU A 981 -71.83 -0.72 -33.95
N LEU A 982 -71.80 0.09 -32.89
CA LEU A 982 -72.93 0.40 -32.02
C LEU A 982 -73.25 1.90 -32.13
N GLY A 983 -74.50 2.23 -32.47
CA GLY A 983 -74.96 3.62 -32.49
C GLY A 983 -74.54 4.39 -33.75
N PHE A 984 -74.55 3.75 -34.93
CA PHE A 984 -74.18 4.41 -36.20
C PHE A 984 -75.41 4.74 -37.05
N ASP A 985 -75.39 5.90 -37.71
CA ASP A 985 -76.48 6.40 -38.56
C ASP A 985 -76.33 5.96 -40.01
N ARG A 986 -75.10 5.70 -40.46
CA ARG A 986 -74.83 5.30 -41.85
C ARG A 986 -73.73 4.26 -41.95
N LEU A 987 -73.96 3.18 -42.70
CA LEU A 987 -72.92 2.22 -43.09
C LEU A 987 -72.90 2.05 -44.63
N GLU A 988 -71.76 2.30 -45.25
CA GLU A 988 -71.53 2.04 -46.67
C GLU A 988 -70.65 0.79 -46.86
N ALA A 989 -71.25 -0.32 -47.29
CA ALA A 989 -70.56 -1.59 -47.49
C ALA A 989 -70.09 -1.76 -48.94
N LYS A 990 -68.79 -2.01 -49.13
CA LYS A 990 -68.11 -2.13 -50.42
C LYS A 990 -67.46 -3.50 -50.59
N ASN A 991 -67.43 -3.98 -51.82
CA ASN A 991 -66.82 -5.25 -52.24
C ASN A 991 -67.25 -6.46 -51.37
N VAL A 992 -68.51 -6.49 -50.97
CA VAL A 992 -69.09 -7.58 -50.15
C VAL A 992 -69.09 -8.93 -50.92
N PRO A 993 -69.16 -10.09 -50.23
CA PRO A 993 -69.17 -11.40 -50.89
C PRO A 993 -70.29 -11.55 -51.93
N PRO A 994 -70.17 -12.48 -52.90
CA PRO A 994 -71.09 -12.61 -54.03
C PRO A 994 -72.58 -12.82 -53.66
N GLN A 995 -72.87 -13.20 -52.40
CA GLN A 995 -74.24 -13.37 -51.89
C GLN A 995 -74.85 -12.08 -51.30
N GLN A 996 -74.13 -10.96 -51.25
CA GLN A 996 -74.62 -9.63 -50.82
C GLN A 996 -74.41 -8.59 -51.93
N THR A 997 -75.14 -7.48 -51.87
CA THR A 997 -74.98 -6.32 -52.77
C THR A 997 -74.31 -5.17 -52.03
N ASN A 998 -73.41 -4.43 -52.70
CA ASN A 998 -72.89 -3.18 -52.15
C ASN A 998 -74.08 -2.25 -51.85
N GLU A 999 -74.24 -1.86 -50.59
CA GLU A 999 -75.41 -1.15 -50.10
C GLU A 999 -75.03 -0.04 -49.13
N VAL A 1000 -75.84 1.02 -49.11
CA VAL A 1000 -75.78 2.08 -48.10
C VAL A 1000 -76.93 1.83 -47.13
N HIS A 1001 -76.61 1.51 -45.90
CA HIS A 1001 -77.57 1.34 -44.81
C HIS A 1001 -77.70 2.67 -44.07
N GLU A 1002 -78.78 3.40 -44.31
CA GLU A 1002 -79.16 4.58 -43.53
C GLU A 1002 -80.08 4.13 -42.39
N ALA A 1003 -79.71 4.45 -41.15
CA ALA A 1003 -80.45 4.12 -39.94
C ALA A 1003 -80.28 5.23 -38.88
N VAL A 1004 -80.88 5.07 -37.70
CA VAL A 1004 -80.62 5.94 -36.55
C VAL A 1004 -80.13 5.06 -35.43
N ASP A 1005 -78.94 5.35 -34.89
CA ASP A 1005 -78.31 4.63 -33.78
C ASP A 1005 -78.31 3.08 -33.94
N ALA A 1006 -78.04 2.58 -35.15
CA ALA A 1006 -78.12 1.14 -35.42
C ALA A 1006 -76.91 0.36 -34.90
N VAL A 1007 -77.11 -0.95 -34.76
CA VAL A 1007 -76.03 -1.91 -34.51
C VAL A 1007 -75.73 -2.66 -35.80
N PHE A 1008 -74.48 -2.63 -36.25
CA PHE A 1008 -74.00 -3.39 -37.40
C PHE A 1008 -72.91 -4.37 -36.97
N SER A 1009 -72.98 -5.62 -37.45
CA SER A 1009 -71.92 -6.59 -37.27
C SER A 1009 -71.23 -6.85 -38.61
N LEU A 1010 -69.90 -6.75 -38.63
CA LEU A 1010 -69.06 -6.97 -39.80
C LEU A 1010 -68.14 -8.15 -39.50
N TYR A 1011 -68.05 -9.11 -40.41
CA TYR A 1011 -67.12 -10.23 -40.24
C TYR A 1011 -66.40 -10.55 -41.54
N TRP A 1012 -65.14 -10.99 -41.40
CA TRP A 1012 -64.30 -11.48 -42.48
C TRP A 1012 -64.00 -12.95 -42.26
N GLU A 1013 -64.15 -13.74 -43.32
CA GLU A 1013 -63.88 -15.18 -43.31
C GLU A 1013 -62.46 -15.47 -43.86
N ASN A 1014 -61.93 -16.64 -43.52
CA ASN A 1014 -60.61 -17.12 -43.95
C ASN A 1014 -60.38 -17.02 -45.46
#